data_AF-A0A8J8KA24-F1
#
_entry.id   AF-A0A8J8KA24-F1
#
_cell.length_a   1.000
_cell.length_b   1.000
_cell.length_c   1.000
_cell.angle_alpha   90.00
_cell.angle_beta   90.00
_cell.angle_gamma   90.00
#
_symmetry.space_group_name_H-M   'P 1'
#
loop_
_entity.id
_entity.type
_entity.pdbx_description
1 polymer ?
#
loop_
_entity_poly.entity_id
_entity_poly.type
_entity_poly.pdbx_seq_one_letter_code
_entity_poly.pdbx_strand_id
1 'polypeptide(L)'
;MKTYFSALLVFIYSLSFSQNISIKQFEKIDFDNIESLVRYLSAEIPQKYVEKDKSTYFDNIFRINTVAGKYDLAMKQLDSLRNIYSKSNPLSARIIGVQHEIYIKTMLHPNSKNDFETVYESEFNNIYNSLPIKSKIVLPLYFKGDSEEFKKNIVDLLKKEFMGKDSISITTALELCRNYNGFLIINKSLHLANQYLKEFDNENFTVKDSVLIKTKTGNEISIRVILNNKIKKPESTIIVNNIYADEDDINDAKVKTSDGYNCVYIYTRGKNLSNDKIEPFEHEQDDINEVIDWIIKQPWSNGKVGMIGGSYLGFSQWAATKKLHPALKTIIPQASVGIGTIDFPMNNNVFQSYVLRWLNYVTNNKTTDTKSFRDVKKWNSVYKQWYESGLPFNKLDSISGNENEIFQRWLQHPTYDAFWQRMIPYKDEFSKITIPVLTTTGYYDADQLGALYYFKNHYKYNKNANHYLIIGPYDHAGAQGNIKSELSGYKIDAVSEIKLDEICMEWFDYILKGKEKPSFLKDKINYQVMGTNQWKSTSSMDKFEEHRLKFYLEKKNKQLQLSTKLSNAEEFSKLKIDFKDRSDANEILDSENGILKDKIYSKNDLVYSTVVFEEPFEFTGNFSGNLNISINKKDVDLHVQLYELLKNGKYMLLSTYYGRASYSKNPEKRVLLIPNKKTAVPIGNNEFISKIIEKGSRIVAVVGVSKDPYTEINYGSGKEVSKESIEDAGEPLEIKFYNDSYLEIPIAHD
;
A
#
# COMPACT_ATOMS: atom_id res chain seq x y z
N MET A 1 -5.85 8.82 1.44
CA MET A 1 -6.32 9.00 2.84
C MET A 1 -6.72 7.72 3.65
N LYS A 2 -6.46 6.48 3.21
CA LYS A 2 -6.68 5.25 4.04
C LYS A 2 -5.43 4.83 4.82
N THR A 3 -5.09 5.59 5.85
CA THR A 3 -4.44 5.13 7.12
C THR A 3 -4.26 6.34 8.03
N TYR A 4 -5.37 6.92 8.48
CA TYR A 4 -5.35 7.71 9.70
C TYR A 4 -5.60 6.78 10.88
N PHE A 5 -4.56 6.59 11.68
CA PHE A 5 -4.61 6.15 13.07
C PHE A 5 -5.40 4.87 13.38
N SER A 6 -4.92 3.74 12.88
CA SER A 6 -4.73 2.64 13.83
C SER A 6 -3.41 2.92 14.55
N ALA A 7 -3.47 3.56 15.71
CA ALA A 7 -2.37 3.48 16.67
C ALA A 7 -2.28 2.05 17.21
N LEU A 8 -2.08 1.06 16.34
CA LEU A 8 -1.54 -0.22 16.74
C LEU A 8 -0.04 0.02 16.82
N LEU A 9 0.43 0.29 18.04
CA LEU A 9 1.83 0.33 18.41
C LEU A 9 2.56 -0.87 17.79
N VAL A 10 3.32 -0.63 16.73
CA VAL A 10 4.27 -1.62 16.21
C VAL A 10 5.42 -1.64 17.21
N PHE A 11 5.48 -2.70 18.01
CA PHE A 11 6.57 -2.98 18.92
C PHE A 11 7.85 -3.25 18.14
N ILE A 12 8.75 -2.27 18.08
CA ILE A 12 10.13 -2.49 17.63
C ILE A 12 10.99 -2.53 18.89
N TYR A 13 11.26 -3.73 19.40
CA TYR A 13 12.22 -3.93 20.48
C TYR A 13 13.63 -3.87 19.90
N SER A 14 14.36 -2.78 20.12
CA SER A 14 15.82 -2.80 19.99
C SER A 14 16.41 -3.48 21.22
N LEU A 15 17.11 -4.61 21.01
CA LEU A 15 17.88 -5.33 22.02
C LEU A 15 18.85 -4.37 22.73
N SER A 16 18.47 -3.98 23.94
CA SER A 16 19.28 -3.20 24.87
C SER A 16 19.68 -4.13 26.01
N PHE A 17 20.94 -4.13 26.45
CA PHE A 17 21.37 -4.84 27.65
C PHE A 17 20.44 -4.49 28.82
N SER A 18 19.68 -5.46 29.32
CA SER A 18 18.61 -5.23 30.30
C SER A 18 19.20 -4.76 31.63
N GLN A 19 19.12 -3.46 31.89
CA GLN A 19 19.27 -2.94 33.24
C GLN A 19 18.02 -3.32 34.05
N ASN A 20 18.22 -3.83 35.26
CA ASN A 20 17.12 -4.23 36.14
C ASN A 20 16.84 -3.16 37.21
N ILE A 21 15.58 -3.09 37.66
CA ILE A 21 15.12 -2.23 38.76
C ILE A 21 14.76 -3.13 39.95
N SER A 22 15.31 -2.81 41.13
CA SER A 22 15.01 -3.54 42.37
C SER A 22 13.58 -3.27 42.83
N ILE A 23 12.87 -4.31 43.23
CA ILE A 23 11.51 -4.23 43.78
C ILE A 23 11.38 -4.87 45.17
N LYS A 24 12.51 -5.18 45.83
CA LYS A 24 12.57 -5.84 47.16
C LYS A 24 11.74 -5.16 48.26
N GLN A 25 11.52 -3.86 48.13
CA GLN A 25 10.74 -3.05 49.08
C GLN A 25 9.22 -3.27 48.99
N PHE A 26 8.74 -4.08 48.04
CA PHE A 26 7.33 -4.40 47.87
C PHE A 26 7.07 -5.86 48.26
N GLU A 27 6.50 -6.09 49.45
CA GLU A 27 6.22 -7.44 49.97
C GLU A 27 5.01 -8.11 49.30
N LYS A 28 4.00 -7.32 48.91
CA LYS A 28 2.80 -7.78 48.19
C LYS A 28 2.57 -6.86 47.01
N ILE A 29 2.51 -7.43 45.81
CA ILE A 29 2.23 -6.69 44.58
C ILE A 29 0.98 -7.29 43.94
N ASP A 30 -0.10 -6.53 43.96
CA ASP A 30 -1.35 -6.84 43.27
C ASP A 30 -1.91 -5.57 42.61
N PHE A 31 -3.06 -5.70 41.96
CA PHE A 31 -3.67 -4.56 41.27
C PHE A 31 -4.14 -3.47 42.25
N ASP A 32 -4.58 -3.85 43.46
CA ASP A 32 -5.17 -2.90 44.41
C ASP A 32 -4.12 -1.97 45.02
N ASN A 33 -2.86 -2.42 45.10
CA ASN A 33 -1.73 -1.61 45.59
C ASN A 33 -0.72 -1.20 44.51
N ILE A 34 -1.08 -1.36 43.23
CA ILE A 34 -0.19 -1.14 42.08
C ILE A 34 0.32 0.29 41.97
N GLU A 35 -0.43 1.28 42.46
CA GLU A 35 -0.10 2.71 42.33
C GLU A 35 1.26 3.04 42.97
N SER A 36 1.53 2.50 44.16
CA SER A 36 2.81 2.72 44.87
C SER A 36 3.99 2.15 44.08
N LEU A 37 3.81 0.97 43.48
CA LEU A 37 4.82 0.32 42.66
C LEU A 37 5.09 1.12 41.38
N VAL A 38 4.05 1.48 40.62
CA VAL A 38 4.24 2.21 39.36
C VAL A 38 4.78 3.62 39.57
N ARG A 39 4.47 4.28 40.70
CA ARG A 39 5.11 5.55 41.08
C ARG A 39 6.60 5.39 41.34
N TYR A 40 6.99 4.35 42.08
CA TYR A 40 8.40 4.03 42.31
C TYR A 40 9.13 3.73 40.98
N LEU A 41 8.58 2.82 40.17
CA LEU A 41 9.17 2.48 38.87
C LEU A 41 9.27 3.71 37.96
N SER A 42 8.27 4.59 37.97
CA SER A 42 8.30 5.81 37.15
C SER A 42 9.37 6.81 37.59
N ALA A 43 9.84 6.77 38.83
CA ALA A 43 10.98 7.56 39.31
C ALA A 43 12.33 6.95 38.91
N GLU A 44 12.42 5.62 38.86
CA GLU A 44 13.63 4.87 38.52
C GLU A 44 13.90 4.81 37.01
N ILE A 45 12.86 4.61 36.20
CA ILE A 45 12.96 4.40 34.74
C ILE A 45 13.76 5.53 34.06
N PRO A 46 13.49 6.84 34.27
CA PRO A 46 14.20 7.90 33.55
C PRO A 46 15.71 7.95 33.77
N GLN A 47 16.21 7.36 34.86
CA GLN A 47 17.64 7.32 35.19
C GLN A 47 18.39 6.23 34.40
N LYS A 48 17.67 5.22 33.93
CA LYS A 48 18.20 3.99 33.33
C LYS A 48 17.73 3.76 31.89
N TYR A 49 16.68 4.45 31.46
CA TYR A 49 16.06 4.26 30.16
C TYR A 49 16.85 4.96 29.05
N VAL A 50 17.33 4.16 28.11
CA VAL A 50 18.00 4.62 26.90
C VAL A 50 17.17 4.18 25.71
N GLU A 51 16.84 5.13 24.84
CA GLU A 51 16.12 4.88 23.60
C GLU A 51 16.73 5.74 22.50
N LYS A 52 17.01 5.11 21.36
CA LYS A 52 17.64 5.78 20.22
C LYS A 52 16.60 6.54 19.42
N ASP A 53 15.41 5.97 19.28
CA ASP A 53 14.33 6.63 18.57
C ASP A 53 13.69 7.73 19.44
N LYS A 54 13.87 8.99 19.04
CA LYS A 54 13.37 10.13 19.82
C LYS A 54 11.85 10.10 19.98
N SER A 55 11.12 9.59 18.98
CA SER A 55 9.67 9.54 19.04
C SER A 55 9.21 8.54 20.11
N THR A 56 9.79 7.35 20.13
CA THR A 56 9.56 6.30 21.13
C THR A 56 10.01 6.77 22.51
N TYR A 57 11.16 7.45 22.59
CA TYR A 57 11.67 8.00 23.84
C TYR A 57 10.68 8.98 24.48
N PHE A 58 10.26 10.01 23.73
CA PHE A 58 9.32 11.00 24.26
C PHE A 58 7.95 10.38 24.55
N ASP A 59 7.46 9.50 23.68
CA ASP A 59 6.21 8.75 23.88
C ASP A 59 6.22 7.95 25.19
N ASN A 60 7.31 7.23 25.48
CA ASN A 60 7.47 6.53 26.73
C ASN A 60 7.56 7.50 27.90
N ILE A 61 8.51 8.43 27.88
CA ILE A 61 8.86 9.21 29.05
C ILE A 61 7.76 10.20 29.46
N PHE A 62 6.96 10.76 28.55
CA PHE A 62 5.84 11.62 28.96
C PHE A 62 4.80 10.84 29.77
N ARG A 63 4.50 9.59 29.39
CA ARG A 63 3.53 8.73 30.11
C ARG A 63 4.07 8.34 31.48
N ILE A 64 5.36 8.00 31.55
CA ILE A 64 6.04 7.71 32.82
C ILE A 64 5.97 8.92 33.76
N ASN A 65 6.28 10.12 33.27
CA ASN A 65 6.21 11.33 34.08
C ASN A 65 4.77 11.71 34.46
N THR A 66 3.78 11.35 33.63
CA THR A 66 2.36 11.50 33.98
C THR A 66 2.00 10.62 35.19
N VAL A 67 2.40 9.35 35.21
CA VAL A 67 2.19 8.44 36.35
C VAL A 67 2.95 8.90 37.59
N ALA A 68 4.16 9.44 37.43
CA ALA A 68 4.94 10.01 38.51
C ALA A 68 4.34 11.31 39.11
N GLY A 69 3.30 11.88 38.50
CA GLY A 69 2.73 13.18 38.90
C GLY A 69 3.60 14.39 38.52
N LYS A 70 4.59 14.21 37.63
CA LYS A 70 5.48 15.27 37.12
C LYS A 70 4.86 15.92 35.88
N TYR A 71 3.70 16.54 36.07
CA TYR A 71 2.82 17.01 34.99
C TYR A 71 3.45 18.04 34.05
N ASP A 72 4.15 19.06 34.57
CA ASP A 72 4.84 20.06 33.73
C ASP A 72 5.90 19.43 32.82
N LEU A 73 6.62 18.43 33.33
CA LEU A 73 7.65 17.72 32.58
C LEU A 73 7.02 16.82 31.52
N ALA A 74 5.94 16.10 31.86
CA ALA A 74 5.18 15.30 30.92
C ALA A 74 4.64 16.14 29.76
N MET A 75 4.13 17.35 30.03
CA MET A 75 3.61 18.24 28.99
C MET A 75 4.70 18.65 27.99
N LYS A 76 5.88 19.09 28.47
CA LYS A 76 7.03 19.45 27.61
C LYS A 76 7.49 18.29 26.72
N GLN A 77 7.41 17.07 27.23
CA GLN A 77 7.79 15.86 26.49
C GLN A 77 6.74 15.48 25.46
N LEU A 78 5.45 15.65 25.77
CA LEU A 78 4.38 15.51 24.79
C LEU A 78 4.54 16.54 23.67
N ASP A 79 4.87 17.80 23.98
CA ASP A 79 5.16 18.83 22.96
C ASP A 79 6.37 18.45 22.10
N SER A 80 7.41 17.88 22.71
CA SER A 80 8.59 17.39 22.00
C SER A 80 8.23 16.25 21.04
N LEU A 81 7.34 15.34 21.46
CA LEU A 81 6.81 14.29 20.59
C LEU A 81 6.02 14.88 19.42
N ARG A 82 5.11 15.82 19.69
CA ARG A 82 4.30 16.47 18.64
C ARG A 82 5.16 17.23 17.63
N ASN A 83 6.23 17.88 18.09
CA ASN A 83 7.17 18.60 17.24
C ASN A 83 7.93 17.69 16.27
N ILE A 84 8.10 16.40 16.57
CA ILE A 84 8.67 15.43 15.63
C ILE A 84 7.73 15.24 14.42
N TYR A 85 6.42 15.23 14.65
CA TYR A 85 5.42 14.97 13.62
C TYR A 85 4.83 16.24 12.98
N SER A 86 5.07 17.42 13.55
CA SER A 86 4.41 18.67 13.14
C SER A 86 4.71 19.09 11.69
N LYS A 87 5.88 18.72 11.17
CA LYS A 87 6.26 19.01 9.78
C LYS A 87 5.59 18.08 8.78
N SER A 88 5.56 16.78 9.07
CA SER A 88 5.03 15.76 8.14
C SER A 88 3.51 15.64 8.19
N ASN A 89 2.90 15.84 9.36
CA ASN A 89 1.45 15.78 9.52
C ASN A 89 0.96 16.77 10.59
N PRO A 90 0.85 18.07 10.25
CA PRO A 90 0.48 19.12 11.22
C PRO A 90 -0.92 18.94 11.81
N LEU A 91 -1.87 18.33 11.09
CA LEU A 91 -3.23 18.09 11.58
C LEU A 91 -3.26 16.98 12.63
N SER A 92 -2.56 15.87 12.40
CA SER A 92 -2.46 14.78 13.36
C SER A 92 -1.52 15.08 14.51
N ALA A 93 -0.43 15.82 14.29
CA ALA A 93 0.52 16.17 15.33
C ALA A 93 -0.16 16.88 16.52
N ARG A 94 -1.18 17.71 16.27
CA ARG A 94 -1.94 18.43 17.31
C ARG A 94 -2.76 17.54 18.22
N ILE A 95 -3.17 16.35 17.75
CA ILE A 95 -4.04 15.44 18.50
C ILE A 95 -3.29 14.26 19.10
N ILE A 96 -2.00 14.07 18.78
CA ILE A 96 -1.15 13.09 19.44
C ILE A 96 -1.19 13.32 20.95
N GLY A 97 -1.61 12.29 21.70
CA GLY A 97 -1.65 12.31 23.16
C GLY A 97 -2.62 13.32 23.77
N VAL A 98 -3.58 13.84 23.01
CA VAL A 98 -4.56 14.84 23.47
C VAL A 98 -5.35 14.40 24.71
N GLN A 99 -5.70 13.11 24.82
CA GLN A 99 -6.35 12.55 26.01
C GLN A 99 -5.47 12.68 27.26
N HIS A 100 -4.15 12.60 27.09
CA HIS A 100 -3.18 12.83 28.16
C HIS A 100 -3.03 14.32 28.44
N GLU A 101 -2.98 15.17 27.41
CA GLU A 101 -2.90 16.63 27.57
C GLU A 101 -4.05 17.15 28.44
N ILE A 102 -5.29 16.77 28.12
CA ILE A 102 -6.48 17.20 28.86
C ILE A 102 -6.34 16.74 30.31
N TYR A 103 -6.07 15.45 30.55
CA TYR A 103 -5.87 14.92 31.89
C TYR A 103 -4.78 15.67 32.67
N ILE A 104 -3.61 15.90 32.05
CA ILE A 104 -2.48 16.57 32.71
C ILE A 104 -2.85 18.01 33.08
N LYS A 105 -3.51 18.76 32.18
CA LYS A 105 -3.99 20.12 32.49
C LYS A 105 -5.05 20.12 33.58
N THR A 106 -5.97 19.15 33.57
CA THR A 106 -6.93 18.96 34.66
C THR A 106 -6.20 18.77 35.99
N MET A 107 -5.21 17.87 36.05
CA MET A 107 -4.47 17.60 37.29
C MET A 107 -3.58 18.76 37.76
N LEU A 108 -3.13 19.64 36.86
CA LEU A 108 -2.41 20.87 37.20
C LEU A 108 -3.32 21.95 37.79
N HIS A 109 -4.63 21.89 37.53
CA HIS A 109 -5.56 22.88 38.03
C HIS A 109 -5.76 22.74 39.56
N PRO A 110 -5.67 23.83 40.35
CA PRO A 110 -5.75 23.76 41.82
C PRO A 110 -7.03 23.11 42.37
N ASN A 111 -8.16 23.31 41.69
CA ASN A 111 -9.47 22.79 42.12
C ASN A 111 -9.74 21.33 41.72
N SER A 112 -8.86 20.69 40.95
CA SER A 112 -9.08 19.34 40.41
C SER A 112 -9.25 18.26 41.48
N LYS A 113 -8.73 18.47 42.69
CA LYS A 113 -8.92 17.56 43.83
C LYS A 113 -10.36 17.54 44.34
N ASN A 114 -11.07 18.66 44.22
CA ASN A 114 -12.41 18.82 44.76
C ASN A 114 -13.50 18.65 43.68
N ASP A 115 -13.17 18.98 42.43
CA ASP A 115 -14.10 18.94 41.32
C ASP A 115 -13.36 18.59 40.01
N PHE A 116 -13.04 17.31 39.86
CA PHE A 116 -12.30 16.83 38.69
C PHE A 116 -13.11 16.97 37.40
N GLU A 117 -14.40 16.63 37.43
CA GLU A 117 -15.24 16.55 36.23
C GLU A 117 -15.47 17.93 35.60
N THR A 118 -15.82 18.95 36.39
CA THR A 118 -16.01 20.31 35.88
C THR A 118 -14.71 20.90 35.32
N VAL A 119 -13.59 20.66 36.00
CA VAL A 119 -12.28 21.11 35.51
C VAL A 119 -11.89 20.36 34.23
N TYR A 120 -12.13 19.05 34.18
CA TYR A 120 -11.87 18.24 32.99
C TYR A 120 -12.67 18.74 31.80
N GLU A 121 -13.97 19.00 32.00
CA GLU A 121 -14.85 19.57 30.97
C GLU A 121 -14.33 20.90 30.45
N SER A 122 -13.93 21.81 31.34
CA SER A 122 -13.36 23.11 30.96
C SER A 122 -12.10 22.95 30.09
N GLU A 123 -11.16 22.09 30.52
CA GLU A 123 -9.93 21.83 29.77
C GLU A 123 -10.17 21.11 28.45
N PHE A 124 -11.11 20.15 28.43
CA PHE A 124 -11.55 19.47 27.22
C PHE A 124 -12.07 20.50 26.22
N ASN A 125 -13.01 21.35 26.62
CA ASN A 125 -13.61 22.36 25.75
C ASN A 125 -12.57 23.38 25.23
N ASN A 126 -11.63 23.82 26.08
CA ASN A 126 -10.57 24.74 25.67
C ASN A 126 -9.67 24.14 24.59
N ILE A 127 -9.18 22.91 24.80
CA ILE A 127 -8.34 22.21 23.83
C ILE A 127 -9.15 21.91 22.57
N TYR A 128 -10.34 21.36 22.74
CA TYR A 128 -11.24 20.99 21.66
C TYR A 128 -11.55 22.16 20.74
N ASN A 129 -11.92 23.32 21.28
CA ASN A 129 -12.27 24.50 20.49
C ASN A 129 -11.09 25.10 19.71
N SER A 130 -9.85 24.83 20.14
CA SER A 130 -8.64 25.24 19.41
C SER A 130 -8.31 24.35 18.21
N LEU A 131 -8.91 23.16 18.10
CA LEU A 131 -8.60 22.20 17.05
C LEU A 131 -9.28 22.54 15.71
N PRO A 132 -8.58 22.40 14.58
CA PRO A 132 -9.20 22.43 13.25
C PRO A 132 -10.29 21.36 13.12
N ILE A 133 -11.31 21.60 12.28
CA ILE A 133 -12.42 20.66 12.08
C ILE A 133 -11.94 19.25 11.68
N LYS A 134 -10.92 19.15 10.81
CA LYS A 134 -10.35 17.86 10.39
C LYS A 134 -9.68 17.12 11.56
N SER A 135 -9.02 17.84 12.46
CA SER A 135 -8.46 17.26 13.69
C SER A 135 -9.57 16.82 14.66
N LYS A 136 -10.69 17.56 14.76
CA LYS A 136 -11.86 17.19 15.58
C LYS A 136 -12.52 15.89 15.11
N ILE A 137 -12.61 15.67 13.79
CA ILE A 137 -13.22 14.48 13.19
C ILE A 137 -12.47 13.19 13.56
N VAL A 138 -11.14 13.24 13.60
CA VAL A 138 -10.30 12.08 13.93
C VAL A 138 -9.99 11.97 15.43
N LEU A 139 -10.34 12.99 16.22
CA LEU A 139 -10.13 13.03 17.67
C LEU A 139 -10.70 11.80 18.39
N PRO A 140 -11.90 11.27 18.06
CA PRO A 140 -12.44 10.08 18.74
C PRO A 140 -11.53 8.86 18.71
N LEU A 141 -10.61 8.74 17.74
CA LEU A 141 -9.65 7.63 17.68
C LEU A 141 -8.72 7.56 18.90
N TYR A 142 -8.49 8.68 19.59
CA TYR A 142 -7.66 8.77 20.80
C TYR A 142 -8.44 8.50 22.09
N PHE A 143 -9.77 8.44 21.98
CA PHE A 143 -10.71 8.12 23.05
C PHE A 143 -11.37 6.77 22.76
N LYS A 144 -10.55 5.77 22.43
CA LYS A 144 -10.93 4.36 22.33
C LYS A 144 -10.11 3.58 23.35
N GLY A 145 -10.70 2.56 23.97
CA GLY A 145 -10.01 1.66 24.91
C GLY A 145 -10.93 1.10 25.98
N ASP A 146 -10.51 -0.01 26.58
CA ASP A 146 -11.21 -0.68 27.67
C ASP A 146 -10.32 -0.69 28.93
N SER A 147 -10.81 -0.10 30.01
CA SER A 147 -10.10 -0.10 31.28
C SER A 147 -9.87 -1.52 31.82
N GLU A 148 -10.78 -2.46 31.55
CA GLU A 148 -10.62 -3.85 31.99
C GLU A 148 -9.54 -4.58 31.18
N GLU A 149 -9.33 -4.23 29.91
CA GLU A 149 -8.20 -4.76 29.12
C GLU A 149 -6.86 -4.30 29.69
N PHE A 150 -6.71 -3.01 29.99
CA PHE A 150 -5.49 -2.51 30.63
C PHE A 150 -5.26 -3.17 32.00
N LYS A 151 -6.32 -3.32 32.80
CA LYS A 151 -6.25 -4.00 34.10
C LYS A 151 -5.82 -5.45 33.94
N LYS A 152 -6.37 -6.18 32.96
CA LYS A 152 -5.97 -7.55 32.63
C LYS A 152 -4.48 -7.61 32.27
N ASN A 153 -4.01 -6.74 31.38
CA ASN A 153 -2.61 -6.71 30.97
C ASN A 153 -1.67 -6.44 32.17
N ILE A 154 -2.06 -5.55 33.07
CA ILE A 154 -1.33 -5.30 34.32
C ILE A 154 -1.28 -6.58 35.17
N VAL A 155 -2.42 -7.22 35.42
CA VAL A 155 -2.49 -8.45 36.22
C VAL A 155 -1.65 -9.59 35.60
N ASP A 156 -1.69 -9.75 34.28
CA ASP A 156 -0.92 -10.76 33.57
C ASP A 156 0.59 -10.48 33.65
N LEU A 157 1.01 -9.22 33.53
CA LEU A 157 2.41 -8.80 33.74
C LEU A 157 2.87 -9.06 35.17
N LEU A 158 2.04 -8.73 36.17
CA LEU A 158 2.35 -8.98 37.58
C LEU A 158 2.54 -10.48 37.85
N LYS A 159 1.63 -11.33 37.36
CA LYS A 159 1.75 -12.78 37.52
C LYS A 159 2.99 -13.35 36.84
N LYS A 160 3.26 -12.92 35.61
CA LYS A 160 4.35 -13.47 34.80
C LYS A 160 5.73 -13.01 35.24
N GLU A 161 5.87 -11.74 35.57
CA GLU A 161 7.19 -11.11 35.71
C GLU A 161 7.55 -10.70 37.14
N PHE A 162 6.60 -10.64 38.08
CA PHE A 162 6.84 -10.17 39.46
C PHE A 162 6.80 -11.28 40.52
N MET A 163 6.18 -12.43 40.23
CA MET A 163 6.07 -13.53 41.20
C MET A 163 7.46 -14.08 41.59
N GLY A 164 7.85 -13.89 42.86
CA GLY A 164 9.09 -14.42 43.43
C GLY A 164 10.37 -13.75 42.93
N LYS A 165 10.30 -12.57 42.31
CA LYS A 165 11.47 -11.84 41.83
C LYS A 165 11.77 -10.61 42.69
N ASP A 166 13.06 -10.40 42.93
CA ASP A 166 13.60 -9.22 43.64
C ASP A 166 13.85 -8.01 42.72
N SER A 167 13.83 -8.22 41.40
CA SER A 167 14.06 -7.20 40.39
C SER A 167 13.35 -7.53 39.08
N ILE A 168 13.07 -6.50 38.29
CA ILE A 168 12.44 -6.62 36.97
C ILE A 168 13.28 -5.91 35.91
N SER A 169 13.11 -6.31 34.64
CA SER A 169 13.73 -5.58 33.54
C SER A 169 13.13 -4.19 33.40
N ILE A 170 13.92 -3.22 32.92
CA ILE A 170 13.40 -1.89 32.58
C ILE A 170 12.29 -1.94 31.54
N THR A 171 12.33 -2.89 30.61
CA THR A 171 11.30 -3.11 29.59
C THR A 171 9.96 -3.50 30.24
N THR A 172 9.98 -4.44 31.18
CA THR A 172 8.79 -4.84 31.96
C THR A 172 8.27 -3.67 32.79
N ALA A 173 9.16 -2.90 33.43
CA ALA A 173 8.79 -1.73 34.22
C ALA A 173 8.09 -0.67 33.36
N LEU A 174 8.63 -0.37 32.18
CA LEU A 174 8.03 0.54 31.19
C LEU A 174 6.65 0.05 30.75
N GLU A 175 6.52 -1.22 30.41
CA GLU A 175 5.26 -1.82 29.98
C GLU A 175 4.19 -1.73 31.07
N LEU A 176 4.54 -2.02 32.32
CA LEU A 176 3.65 -1.90 33.47
C LEU A 176 3.18 -0.45 33.66
N CYS A 177 4.11 0.51 33.66
CA CYS A 177 3.78 1.93 33.81
C CYS A 177 2.94 2.46 32.63
N ARG A 178 3.18 1.99 31.39
CA ARG A 178 2.35 2.35 30.23
C ARG A 178 0.93 1.80 30.34
N ASN A 179 0.77 0.53 30.70
CA ASN A 179 -0.55 -0.05 30.89
C ASN A 179 -1.31 0.65 32.03
N TYR A 180 -0.64 0.96 33.14
CA TYR A 180 -1.25 1.72 34.23
C TYR A 180 -1.61 3.15 33.83
N ASN A 181 -0.78 3.82 33.03
CA ASN A 181 -1.12 5.13 32.48
C ASN A 181 -2.35 5.05 31.57
N GLY A 182 -2.43 4.05 30.69
CA GLY A 182 -3.61 3.79 29.86
C GLY A 182 -4.87 3.56 30.69
N PHE A 183 -4.79 2.67 31.68
CA PHE A 183 -5.85 2.42 32.65
C PHE A 183 -6.32 3.71 33.33
N LEU A 184 -5.38 4.49 33.89
CA LEU A 184 -5.66 5.73 34.61
C LEU A 184 -6.40 6.75 33.75
N ILE A 185 -5.92 6.98 32.52
CA ILE A 185 -6.50 7.95 31.60
C ILE A 185 -7.88 7.50 31.15
N ILE A 186 -8.03 6.26 30.66
CA ILE A 186 -9.30 5.74 30.17
C ILE A 186 -10.35 5.73 31.28
N ASN A 187 -10.01 5.19 32.46
CA ASN A 187 -10.93 5.10 33.59
C ASN A 187 -11.43 6.49 34.06
N LYS A 188 -10.55 7.49 34.09
CA LYS A 188 -10.92 8.84 34.58
C LYS A 188 -11.56 9.75 33.54
N SER A 189 -11.31 9.54 32.24
CA SER A 189 -11.59 10.57 31.24
C SER A 189 -12.44 10.12 30.06
N LEU A 190 -12.50 8.82 29.76
CA LEU A 190 -13.15 8.34 28.53
C LEU A 190 -14.66 8.62 28.51
N HIS A 191 -15.35 8.36 29.62
CA HIS A 191 -16.80 8.58 29.70
C HIS A 191 -17.17 10.07 29.54
N LEU A 192 -16.37 10.98 30.13
CA LEU A 192 -16.54 12.42 29.97
C LEU A 192 -16.33 12.85 28.52
N ALA A 193 -15.21 12.46 27.91
CA ALA A 193 -14.89 12.81 26.53
C ALA A 193 -15.93 12.30 25.51
N ASN A 194 -16.43 11.07 25.70
CA ASN A 194 -17.39 10.45 24.78
C ASN A 194 -18.71 11.20 24.66
N GLN A 195 -19.16 11.85 25.73
CA GLN A 195 -20.36 12.68 25.68
C GLN A 195 -20.17 13.85 24.69
N TYR A 196 -19.08 14.62 24.84
CA TYR A 196 -18.79 15.77 24.00
C TYR A 196 -18.51 15.41 22.54
N LEU A 197 -17.77 14.32 22.31
CA LEU A 197 -17.48 13.85 20.95
C LEU A 197 -18.76 13.49 20.20
N LYS A 198 -19.74 12.90 20.89
CA LYS A 198 -21.04 12.53 20.33
C LYS A 198 -21.90 13.76 20.02
N GLU A 199 -21.91 14.76 20.92
CA GLU A 199 -22.62 16.02 20.70
C GLU A 199 -22.10 16.74 19.45
N PHE A 200 -20.78 16.88 19.32
CA PHE A 200 -20.18 17.46 18.13
C PHE A 200 -20.56 16.72 16.85
N ASP A 201 -20.47 15.39 16.85
CA ASP A 201 -20.81 14.59 15.69
C ASP A 201 -22.25 14.84 15.25
N ASN A 202 -23.19 14.86 16.22
CA ASN A 202 -24.60 15.12 15.96
C ASN A 202 -24.87 16.54 15.46
N GLU A 203 -24.13 17.53 15.94
CA GLU A 203 -24.27 18.92 15.49
C GLU A 203 -23.75 19.12 14.06
N ASN A 204 -22.67 18.43 13.68
CA ASN A 204 -21.95 18.70 12.44
C ASN A 204 -22.30 17.74 11.31
N PHE A 205 -22.69 16.51 11.63
CA PHE A 205 -22.88 15.46 10.64
C PHE A 205 -24.19 14.71 10.82
N THR A 206 -24.79 14.32 9.70
CA THR A 206 -25.80 13.27 9.67
C THR A 206 -25.11 12.01 9.14
N VAL A 207 -25.07 10.96 9.96
CA VAL A 207 -24.51 9.66 9.58
C VAL A 207 -25.65 8.66 9.44
N LYS A 208 -25.84 8.13 8.23
CA LYS A 208 -26.71 6.97 7.97
C LYS A 208 -25.81 5.79 7.70
N ASP A 209 -25.55 4.97 8.70
CA ASP A 209 -24.57 3.88 8.65
C ASP A 209 -25.13 2.53 8.17
N SER A 210 -26.46 2.46 8.03
CA SER A 210 -27.20 1.21 7.84
C SER A 210 -28.16 1.22 6.64
N VAL A 211 -27.81 1.94 5.57
CA VAL A 211 -28.66 2.01 4.37
C VAL A 211 -28.41 0.78 3.51
N LEU A 212 -29.49 0.11 3.10
CA LEU A 212 -29.45 -1.06 2.21
C LEU A 212 -30.23 -0.76 0.93
N ILE A 213 -29.55 -0.82 -0.20
CA ILE A 213 -30.14 -0.65 -1.53
C ILE A 213 -30.37 -2.02 -2.13
N LYS A 214 -31.60 -2.28 -2.59
CA LYS A 214 -31.89 -3.45 -3.42
C LYS A 214 -31.70 -3.09 -4.88
N THR A 215 -30.79 -3.81 -5.54
CA THR A 215 -30.55 -3.66 -6.98
C THR A 215 -31.75 -4.16 -7.78
N LYS A 216 -31.82 -3.80 -9.07
CA LYS A 216 -32.84 -4.28 -10.01
C LYS A 216 -32.83 -5.80 -10.17
N THR A 217 -31.69 -6.44 -9.89
CA THR A 217 -31.50 -7.89 -9.92
C THR A 217 -31.76 -8.57 -8.57
N GLY A 218 -32.08 -7.80 -7.52
CA GLY A 218 -32.45 -8.30 -6.20
C GLY A 218 -31.31 -8.42 -5.19
N ASN A 219 -30.05 -8.17 -5.60
CA ASN A 219 -28.89 -8.16 -4.71
C ASN A 219 -28.93 -6.95 -3.75
N GLU A 220 -28.32 -7.08 -2.58
CA GLU A 220 -28.27 -6.07 -1.53
C GLU A 220 -26.92 -5.34 -1.52
N ILE A 221 -26.96 -4.01 -1.59
CA ILE A 221 -25.77 -3.16 -1.50
C ILE A 221 -25.89 -2.27 -0.25
N SER A 222 -25.02 -2.52 0.71
CA SER A 222 -24.92 -1.70 1.91
C SER A 222 -24.14 -0.43 1.60
N ILE A 223 -24.67 0.72 2.03
CA ILE A 223 -23.98 1.99 1.92
C ILE A 223 -23.99 2.74 3.24
N ARG A 224 -23.00 3.63 3.42
CA ARG A 224 -23.02 4.67 4.44
C ARG A 224 -23.14 6.03 3.77
N VAL A 225 -24.01 6.88 4.31
CA VAL A 225 -24.21 8.26 3.84
C VAL A 225 -23.82 9.22 4.94
N ILE A 226 -22.88 10.12 4.65
CA ILE A 226 -22.44 11.17 5.56
C ILE A 226 -22.74 12.52 4.92
N LEU A 227 -23.49 13.36 5.65
CA LEU A 227 -23.91 14.69 5.22
C LEU A 227 -23.42 15.75 6.22
N ASN A 228 -23.21 16.98 5.74
CA ASN A 228 -22.83 18.11 6.58
C ASN A 228 -24.10 18.85 7.04
N ASN A 229 -24.39 18.86 8.35
CA ASN A 229 -25.61 19.48 8.89
C ASN A 229 -25.65 21.01 8.71
N LYS A 230 -24.49 21.63 8.49
CA LYS A 230 -24.37 23.08 8.24
C LYS A 230 -24.70 23.46 6.80
N ILE A 231 -24.77 22.50 5.88
CA ILE A 231 -25.11 22.73 4.49
C ILE A 231 -26.59 22.38 4.28
N LYS A 232 -27.39 23.39 3.91
CA LYS A 232 -28.85 23.22 3.72
C LYS A 232 -29.29 23.06 2.26
N LYS A 233 -28.39 23.34 1.31
CA LYS A 233 -28.66 23.21 -0.12
C LYS A 233 -28.17 21.84 -0.64
N PRO A 234 -28.74 21.32 -1.74
CA PRO A 234 -28.22 20.12 -2.37
C PRO A 234 -26.77 20.32 -2.84
N GLU A 235 -25.94 19.28 -2.67
CA GLU A 235 -24.50 19.32 -2.97
C GLU A 235 -24.03 18.12 -3.80
N SER A 236 -22.84 18.25 -4.37
CA SER A 236 -22.17 17.18 -5.12
C SER A 236 -21.75 16.05 -4.18
N THR A 237 -21.75 14.82 -4.70
CA THR A 237 -21.43 13.62 -3.91
C THR A 237 -20.09 13.03 -4.30
N ILE A 238 -19.25 12.73 -3.31
CA ILE A 238 -18.04 11.91 -3.48
C ILE A 238 -18.37 10.48 -3.07
N ILE A 239 -18.12 9.54 -3.97
CA ILE A 239 -18.31 8.09 -3.75
C ILE A 239 -16.96 7.40 -3.54
N VAL A 240 -16.94 6.46 -2.61
CA VAL A 240 -15.87 5.47 -2.43
C VAL A 240 -16.49 4.08 -2.46
N ASN A 241 -16.15 3.24 -3.45
CA ASN A 241 -16.62 1.86 -3.50
C ASN A 241 -15.59 0.91 -2.87
N ASN A 242 -15.93 0.38 -1.71
CA ASN A 242 -14.99 -0.17 -0.74
C ASN A 242 -15.27 -1.64 -0.44
N ILE A 243 -14.32 -2.51 -0.80
CA ILE A 243 -14.31 -3.91 -0.34
C ILE A 243 -13.69 -4.03 1.07
N TYR A 244 -12.89 -3.05 1.48
CA TYR A 244 -12.19 -3.02 2.77
C TYR A 244 -13.08 -2.39 3.85
N ALA A 245 -14.25 -2.98 4.09
CA ALA A 245 -15.22 -2.47 5.05
C ALA A 245 -14.59 -2.39 6.46
N ASP A 246 -14.67 -1.20 7.05
CA ASP A 246 -14.09 -0.87 8.36
C ASP A 246 -14.96 0.20 9.07
N GLU A 247 -14.86 0.33 10.39
CA GLU A 247 -15.55 1.35 11.16
C GLU A 247 -14.99 2.76 10.89
N ASP A 248 -13.69 2.87 10.63
CA ASP A 248 -13.01 4.16 10.43
C ASP A 248 -13.40 4.86 9.11
N ASP A 249 -14.09 4.15 8.20
CA ASP A 249 -14.64 4.72 6.96
C ASP A 249 -15.54 5.96 7.22
N ILE A 250 -16.23 6.00 8.37
CA ILE A 250 -17.08 7.14 8.76
C ILE A 250 -16.24 8.41 8.93
N ASN A 251 -15.07 8.32 9.55
CA ASN A 251 -14.23 9.48 9.79
C ASN A 251 -13.59 9.99 8.50
N ASP A 252 -13.15 9.09 7.62
CA ASP A 252 -12.65 9.45 6.29
C ASP A 252 -13.74 10.13 5.43
N ALA A 253 -14.99 9.68 5.55
CA ALA A 253 -16.15 10.32 4.91
C ALA A 253 -16.47 11.70 5.50
N LYS A 254 -16.41 11.86 6.83
CA LYS A 254 -16.61 13.15 7.51
C LYS A 254 -15.58 14.18 7.07
N VAL A 255 -14.32 13.79 6.87
CA VAL A 255 -13.28 14.71 6.37
C VAL A 255 -13.69 15.30 5.01
N LYS A 256 -14.08 14.47 4.05
CA LYS A 256 -14.56 14.94 2.73
C LYS A 256 -15.84 15.76 2.83
N THR A 257 -16.71 15.41 3.77
CA THR A 257 -17.95 16.12 4.06
C THR A 257 -17.71 17.51 4.65
N SER A 258 -16.64 17.67 5.42
CA SER A 258 -16.20 18.97 5.95
C SER A 258 -15.67 19.92 4.87
N ASP A 259 -15.24 19.38 3.72
CA ASP A 259 -14.83 20.15 2.53
C ASP A 259 -16.03 20.53 1.62
N GLY A 260 -17.26 20.31 2.10
CA GLY A 260 -18.49 20.74 1.45
C GLY A 260 -18.95 19.81 0.35
N TYR A 261 -18.92 18.51 0.62
CA TYR A 261 -19.46 17.45 -0.23
C TYR A 261 -20.43 16.57 0.58
N ASN A 262 -21.33 15.88 -0.10
CA ASN A 262 -21.93 14.68 0.47
C ASN A 262 -20.95 13.51 0.26
N CYS A 263 -20.88 12.56 1.20
CA CYS A 263 -20.03 11.39 1.02
C CYS A 263 -20.83 10.09 1.13
N VAL A 264 -20.61 9.18 0.19
CA VAL A 264 -21.23 7.86 0.18
C VAL A 264 -20.16 6.77 0.05
N TYR A 265 -20.10 5.90 1.05
CA TYR A 265 -19.30 4.68 0.97
C TYR A 265 -20.21 3.55 0.51
N ILE A 266 -19.84 2.90 -0.59
CA ILE A 266 -20.51 1.73 -1.12
C ILE A 266 -19.72 0.52 -0.65
N TYR A 267 -20.38 -0.43 0.00
CA TYR A 267 -19.76 -1.71 0.34
C TYR A 267 -20.14 -2.73 -0.73
N THR A 268 -19.13 -3.40 -1.28
CA THR A 268 -19.34 -4.44 -2.30
C THR A 268 -20.22 -5.56 -1.74
N ARG A 269 -20.81 -6.37 -2.63
CA ARG A 269 -21.65 -7.51 -2.24
C ARG A 269 -21.00 -8.37 -1.15
N GLY A 270 -21.81 -8.80 -0.18
CA GLY A 270 -21.39 -9.58 0.98
C GLY A 270 -20.56 -8.84 2.04
N LYS A 271 -20.29 -7.55 1.86
CA LYS A 271 -19.58 -6.71 2.84
C LYS A 271 -20.55 -5.87 3.66
N ASN A 272 -20.12 -5.50 4.86
CA ASN A 272 -20.91 -4.77 5.85
C ASN A 272 -22.27 -5.45 6.06
N LEU A 273 -23.40 -4.78 5.77
CA LEU A 273 -24.73 -5.33 6.02
C LEU A 273 -25.25 -6.23 4.88
N SER A 274 -24.62 -6.25 3.70
CA SER A 274 -25.04 -7.08 2.57
C SER A 274 -24.87 -8.58 2.86
N ASN A 275 -25.81 -9.42 2.41
CA ASN A 275 -25.79 -10.87 2.61
C ASN A 275 -25.44 -11.69 1.36
N ASP A 276 -25.29 -11.03 0.21
CA ASP A 276 -24.87 -11.67 -1.04
C ASP A 276 -23.47 -12.29 -0.93
N LYS A 277 -23.11 -13.13 -1.91
CA LYS A 277 -21.75 -13.68 -1.99
C LYS A 277 -20.73 -12.55 -2.25
N ILE A 278 -19.57 -12.64 -1.61
CA ILE A 278 -18.44 -11.76 -1.88
C ILE A 278 -17.77 -12.23 -3.17
N GLU A 279 -17.86 -11.44 -4.22
CA GLU A 279 -17.26 -11.74 -5.54
C GLU A 279 -16.51 -10.50 -6.04
N PRO A 280 -15.26 -10.31 -5.60
CA PRO A 280 -14.51 -9.10 -5.90
C PRO A 280 -14.32 -8.92 -7.41
N PHE A 281 -14.38 -7.67 -7.88
CA PHE A 281 -14.20 -7.22 -9.29
C PHE A 281 -15.35 -7.53 -10.26
N GLU A 282 -16.24 -8.47 -9.93
CA GLU A 282 -17.17 -9.03 -10.91
C GLU A 282 -18.45 -8.21 -11.12
N HIS A 283 -18.87 -7.38 -10.15
CA HIS A 283 -20.19 -6.73 -10.14
C HIS A 283 -20.16 -5.20 -9.97
N GLU A 284 -18.99 -4.61 -9.73
CA GLU A 284 -18.80 -3.18 -9.44
C GLU A 284 -19.48 -2.27 -10.45
N GLN A 285 -19.39 -2.63 -11.74
CA GLN A 285 -19.92 -1.83 -12.84
C GLN A 285 -21.44 -1.60 -12.72
N ASP A 286 -22.22 -2.63 -12.41
CA ASP A 286 -23.67 -2.50 -12.32
C ASP A 286 -24.08 -1.94 -10.95
N ASP A 287 -23.47 -2.43 -9.87
CA ASP A 287 -23.81 -2.02 -8.50
C ASP A 287 -23.55 -0.53 -8.25
N ILE A 288 -22.41 0.00 -8.70
CA ILE A 288 -22.07 1.42 -8.53
C ILE A 288 -23.07 2.31 -9.27
N ASN A 289 -23.48 1.92 -10.49
CA ASN A 289 -24.44 2.69 -11.28
C ASN A 289 -25.83 2.71 -10.63
N GLU A 290 -26.27 1.61 -10.03
CA GLU A 290 -27.53 1.56 -9.29
C GLU A 290 -27.50 2.42 -8.02
N VAL A 291 -26.35 2.48 -7.33
CA VAL A 291 -26.19 3.39 -6.20
C VAL A 291 -26.15 4.84 -6.66
N ILE A 292 -25.51 5.17 -7.79
CA ILE A 292 -25.56 6.53 -8.35
C ILE A 292 -27.00 6.93 -8.69
N ASP A 293 -27.77 6.04 -9.32
CA ASP A 293 -29.21 6.20 -9.59
C ASP A 293 -30.01 6.52 -8.30
N TRP A 294 -29.65 5.87 -7.19
CA TRP A 294 -30.25 6.13 -5.88
C TRP A 294 -29.82 7.48 -5.31
N ILE A 295 -28.54 7.84 -5.39
CA ILE A 295 -27.96 9.08 -4.87
C ILE A 295 -28.61 10.31 -5.51
N ILE A 296 -28.77 10.33 -6.84
CA ILE A 296 -29.28 11.51 -7.55
C ILE A 296 -30.77 11.79 -7.29
N LYS A 297 -31.49 10.83 -6.70
CA LYS A 297 -32.90 10.98 -6.28
C LYS A 297 -33.03 11.54 -4.87
N GLN A 298 -31.93 11.67 -4.13
CA GLN A 298 -31.96 12.16 -2.76
C GLN A 298 -32.07 13.68 -2.72
N PRO A 299 -32.83 14.26 -1.76
CA PRO A 299 -33.05 15.71 -1.69
C PRO A 299 -31.78 16.50 -1.38
N TRP A 300 -30.74 15.86 -0.85
CA TRP A 300 -29.44 16.46 -0.56
C TRP A 300 -28.47 16.43 -1.75
N SER A 301 -28.80 15.74 -2.85
CA SER A 301 -27.92 15.62 -4.03
C SER A 301 -28.23 16.69 -5.07
N ASN A 302 -27.20 17.32 -5.63
CA ASN A 302 -27.33 18.20 -6.80
C ASN A 302 -27.21 17.45 -8.16
N GLY A 303 -27.16 16.12 -8.13
CA GLY A 303 -27.06 15.28 -9.32
C GLY A 303 -25.64 15.12 -9.91
N LYS A 304 -24.60 15.69 -9.30
CA LYS A 304 -23.20 15.51 -9.71
C LYS A 304 -22.47 14.58 -8.75
N VAL A 305 -21.78 13.59 -9.30
CA VAL A 305 -21.01 12.59 -8.56
C VAL A 305 -19.56 12.57 -9.03
N GLY A 306 -18.63 12.45 -8.09
CA GLY A 306 -17.24 12.08 -8.35
C GLY A 306 -16.84 10.84 -7.55
N MET A 307 -15.82 10.11 -8.00
CA MET A 307 -15.28 8.96 -7.27
C MET A 307 -13.80 9.14 -6.94
N ILE A 308 -13.35 8.53 -5.84
CA ILE A 308 -11.94 8.47 -5.43
C ILE A 308 -11.66 7.17 -4.68
N GLY A 309 -10.41 6.71 -4.77
CA GLY A 309 -9.90 5.61 -3.96
C GLY A 309 -8.72 4.89 -4.60
N GLY A 310 -8.02 4.12 -3.77
CA GLY A 310 -6.79 3.41 -4.12
C GLY A 310 -6.96 1.92 -4.40
N SER A 311 -6.05 1.31 -5.17
CA SER A 311 -6.00 -0.15 -5.38
C SER A 311 -7.30 -0.69 -5.97
N TYR A 312 -7.97 -1.63 -5.28
CA TYR A 312 -9.31 -2.10 -5.61
C TYR A 312 -10.33 -0.96 -5.79
N LEU A 313 -10.29 0.07 -4.93
CA LEU A 313 -11.18 1.22 -5.04
C LEU A 313 -10.84 2.03 -6.30
N GLY A 314 -9.56 2.05 -6.71
CA GLY A 314 -9.11 2.59 -8.00
C GLY A 314 -9.69 1.82 -9.19
N PHE A 315 -9.59 0.49 -9.16
CA PHE A 315 -10.21 -0.40 -10.15
C PHE A 315 -11.71 -0.13 -10.29
N SER A 316 -12.42 -0.01 -9.16
CA SER A 316 -13.88 0.10 -9.15
C SER A 316 -14.39 1.35 -9.88
N GLN A 317 -13.55 2.40 -9.93
CA GLN A 317 -13.84 3.61 -10.70
C GLN A 317 -13.79 3.34 -12.20
N TRP A 318 -12.79 2.58 -12.67
CA TRP A 318 -12.74 2.15 -14.07
C TRP A 318 -13.88 1.20 -14.41
N ALA A 319 -14.23 0.26 -13.53
CA ALA A 319 -15.40 -0.59 -13.69
C ALA A 319 -16.68 0.25 -13.92
N ALA A 320 -16.90 1.31 -13.13
CA ALA A 320 -18.03 2.22 -13.31
C ALA A 320 -18.02 2.96 -14.67
N THR A 321 -16.84 3.23 -15.25
CA THR A 321 -16.75 3.89 -16.58
C THR A 321 -17.08 2.97 -17.76
N LYS A 322 -17.08 1.65 -17.57
CA LYS A 322 -17.45 0.69 -18.64
C LYS A 322 -18.90 0.94 -19.13
N LYS A 323 -19.80 1.26 -18.20
CA LYS A 323 -21.11 1.85 -18.49
C LYS A 323 -21.21 3.20 -17.78
N LEU A 324 -20.62 4.23 -18.39
CA LEU A 324 -20.53 5.56 -17.79
C LEU A 324 -21.92 6.17 -17.49
N HIS A 325 -22.25 6.29 -16.20
CA HIS A 325 -23.47 6.95 -15.76
C HIS A 325 -23.41 8.48 -15.96
N PRO A 326 -24.44 9.16 -16.51
CA PRO A 326 -24.39 10.59 -16.81
C PRO A 326 -24.11 11.50 -15.61
N ALA A 327 -24.48 11.09 -14.39
CA ALA A 327 -24.20 11.82 -13.16
C ALA A 327 -22.73 11.73 -12.70
N LEU A 328 -21.97 10.72 -13.13
CA LEU A 328 -20.55 10.61 -12.84
C LEU A 328 -19.78 11.63 -13.68
N LYS A 329 -19.12 12.57 -13.02
CA LYS A 329 -18.44 13.71 -13.68
C LYS A 329 -16.92 13.61 -13.67
N THR A 330 -16.34 12.85 -12.75
CA THR A 330 -14.90 12.62 -12.67
C THR A 330 -14.59 11.39 -11.82
N ILE A 331 -13.45 10.77 -12.08
CA ILE A 331 -12.84 9.76 -11.21
C ILE A 331 -11.41 10.16 -10.84
N ILE A 332 -10.97 9.76 -9.64
CA ILE A 332 -9.60 9.90 -9.14
C ILE A 332 -9.08 8.50 -8.74
N PRO A 333 -8.74 7.65 -9.71
CA PRO A 333 -8.16 6.33 -9.45
C PRO A 333 -6.70 6.49 -8.99
N GLN A 334 -6.46 6.17 -7.71
CA GLN A 334 -5.12 6.15 -7.12
C GLN A 334 -4.60 4.71 -7.15
N ALA A 335 -3.33 4.49 -7.46
CA ALA A 335 -2.68 3.16 -7.45
C ALA A 335 -3.59 2.05 -7.97
N SER A 336 -4.14 2.20 -9.17
CA SER A 336 -5.33 1.45 -9.59
C SER A 336 -4.99 0.06 -10.10
N VAL A 337 -5.59 -0.97 -9.51
CA VAL A 337 -5.43 -2.36 -9.96
C VAL A 337 -5.82 -2.52 -11.44
N GLY A 338 -4.93 -3.17 -12.20
CA GLY A 338 -5.23 -3.71 -13.53
C GLY A 338 -5.66 -5.17 -13.43
N ILE A 339 -6.94 -5.46 -13.67
CA ILE A 339 -7.46 -6.81 -13.46
C ILE A 339 -7.00 -7.81 -14.53
N GLY A 340 -6.97 -9.10 -14.21
CA GLY A 340 -6.57 -10.16 -15.14
C GLY A 340 -5.07 -10.21 -15.29
N THR A 341 -4.56 -10.18 -16.53
CA THR A 341 -3.13 -10.34 -16.85
C THR A 341 -2.31 -9.06 -16.79
N ILE A 342 -2.95 -7.95 -16.46
CA ILE A 342 -2.32 -6.63 -16.50
C ILE A 342 -1.41 -6.45 -15.28
N ASP A 343 -1.89 -6.87 -14.11
CA ASP A 343 -1.28 -6.57 -12.81
C ASP A 343 -1.72 -7.62 -11.74
N PHE A 344 -3.01 -7.67 -11.41
CA PHE A 344 -3.59 -8.61 -10.43
C PHE A 344 -4.78 -9.37 -11.04
N PRO A 345 -4.96 -10.68 -10.80
CA PRO A 345 -4.17 -11.58 -9.96
C PRO A 345 -2.89 -12.11 -10.62
N MET A 346 -2.65 -11.75 -11.89
CA MET A 346 -1.51 -12.23 -12.65
C MET A 346 -0.87 -11.08 -13.45
N ASN A 347 0.46 -11.04 -13.48
CA ASN A 347 1.20 -10.10 -14.31
C ASN A 347 1.77 -10.86 -15.51
N ASN A 348 1.55 -10.36 -16.73
CA ASN A 348 2.03 -10.97 -17.98
C ASN A 348 1.75 -12.49 -18.03
N ASN A 349 0.50 -12.84 -17.67
CA ASN A 349 -0.06 -14.19 -17.62
C ASN A 349 0.59 -15.14 -16.60
N VAL A 350 1.18 -14.63 -15.52
CA VAL A 350 1.66 -15.49 -14.43
C VAL A 350 1.06 -15.11 -13.07
N PHE A 351 0.42 -16.09 -12.43
CA PHE A 351 -0.26 -15.90 -11.15
C PHE A 351 0.71 -15.68 -9.99
N GLN A 352 0.29 -14.80 -9.08
CA GLN A 352 1.03 -14.51 -7.85
C GLN A 352 0.45 -15.28 -6.65
N SER A 353 1.30 -15.81 -5.78
CA SER A 353 0.90 -16.41 -4.49
C SER A 353 0.21 -15.40 -3.57
N TYR A 354 0.47 -14.10 -3.76
CA TYR A 354 -0.19 -13.00 -3.04
C TYR A 354 -1.72 -13.00 -3.19
N VAL A 355 -2.25 -13.51 -4.30
CA VAL A 355 -3.68 -13.55 -4.62
C VAL A 355 -4.49 -14.20 -3.50
N LEU A 356 -4.03 -15.34 -2.99
CA LEU A 356 -4.71 -16.04 -1.91
C LEU A 356 -4.70 -15.26 -0.60
N ARG A 357 -3.60 -14.56 -0.31
CA ARG A 357 -3.48 -13.68 0.86
C ARG A 357 -4.46 -12.52 0.80
N TRP A 358 -4.59 -11.90 -0.37
CA TRP A 358 -5.55 -10.82 -0.57
C TRP A 358 -7.00 -11.32 -0.55
N LEU A 359 -7.30 -12.50 -1.11
CA LEU A 359 -8.63 -13.09 -0.99
C LEU A 359 -8.99 -13.36 0.47
N ASN A 360 -8.08 -13.96 1.25
CA ASN A 360 -8.32 -14.18 2.68
C ASN A 360 -8.57 -12.88 3.45
N TYR A 361 -7.90 -11.79 3.06
CA TYR A 361 -8.07 -10.46 3.65
C TYR A 361 -9.48 -9.89 3.46
N VAL A 362 -10.11 -10.13 2.30
CA VAL A 362 -11.35 -9.46 1.91
C VAL A 362 -12.58 -10.36 1.91
N THR A 363 -12.44 -11.70 1.87
CA THR A 363 -13.58 -12.61 1.68
C THR A 363 -13.93 -13.46 2.90
N ASN A 364 -13.11 -13.47 3.96
CA ASN A 364 -13.33 -14.39 5.09
C ASN A 364 -14.35 -13.89 6.13
N ASN A 365 -14.75 -12.61 6.06
CA ASN A 365 -15.78 -12.04 6.92
C ASN A 365 -16.44 -10.79 6.27
N LYS A 366 -17.44 -10.20 6.94
CA LYS A 366 -18.17 -9.01 6.43
C LYS A 366 -17.37 -7.70 6.49
N THR A 367 -16.28 -7.68 7.25
CA THR A 367 -15.27 -6.62 7.35
C THR A 367 -13.92 -7.11 6.85
N THR A 368 -12.82 -6.51 7.28
CA THR A 368 -11.49 -6.74 6.71
C THR A 368 -10.58 -7.48 7.70
N ASP A 369 -9.97 -8.61 7.33
CA ASP A 369 -9.08 -9.38 8.23
C ASP A 369 -7.63 -8.89 8.19
N THR A 370 -7.41 -7.70 8.74
CA THR A 370 -6.08 -7.07 8.83
C THR A 370 -5.08 -7.92 9.62
N LYS A 371 -5.54 -8.72 10.59
CA LYS A 371 -4.66 -9.56 11.42
C LYS A 371 -4.05 -10.68 10.57
N SER A 372 -4.87 -11.45 9.86
CA SER A 372 -4.38 -12.51 8.97
C SER A 372 -3.54 -11.92 7.83
N PHE A 373 -3.98 -10.80 7.25
CA PHE A 373 -3.25 -10.16 6.16
C PHE A 373 -1.86 -9.68 6.57
N ARG A 374 -1.66 -9.13 7.77
CA ARG A 374 -0.36 -8.64 8.24
C ARG A 374 0.58 -9.72 8.75
N ASP A 375 0.14 -10.96 8.88
CA ASP A 375 0.97 -12.08 9.33
C ASP A 375 1.90 -12.59 8.20
N VAL A 376 2.96 -11.82 7.94
CA VAL A 376 3.96 -12.14 6.90
C VAL A 376 4.62 -13.49 7.16
N LYS A 377 4.83 -13.87 8.43
CA LYS A 377 5.45 -15.16 8.78
C LYS A 377 4.56 -16.34 8.38
N LYS A 378 3.26 -16.27 8.69
CA LYS A 378 2.28 -17.28 8.24
C LYS A 378 2.28 -17.41 6.73
N TRP A 379 2.14 -16.31 6.00
CA TRP A 379 2.04 -16.35 4.54
C TRP A 379 3.35 -16.83 3.88
N ASN A 380 4.51 -16.37 4.35
CA ASN A 380 5.80 -16.89 3.87
C ASN A 380 5.91 -18.40 4.16
N SER A 381 5.42 -18.88 5.31
CA SER A 381 5.39 -20.32 5.60
C SER A 381 4.48 -21.09 4.64
N VAL A 382 3.31 -20.56 4.26
CA VAL A 382 2.41 -21.18 3.27
C VAL A 382 3.08 -21.24 1.89
N TYR A 383 3.68 -20.13 1.44
CA TYR A 383 4.38 -20.06 0.16
C TYR A 383 5.57 -21.01 0.12
N LYS A 384 6.33 -21.07 1.22
CA LYS A 384 7.44 -21.99 1.39
C LYS A 384 7.01 -23.44 1.27
N GLN A 385 5.99 -23.84 2.05
CA GLN A 385 5.48 -25.21 2.05
C GLN A 385 4.99 -25.63 0.67
N TRP A 386 4.26 -24.74 -0.02
CA TRP A 386 3.85 -24.99 -1.40
C TRP A 386 5.05 -25.21 -2.32
N TYR A 387 6.00 -24.27 -2.33
CA TYR A 387 7.17 -24.34 -3.19
C TYR A 387 8.02 -25.60 -2.94
N GLU A 388 8.32 -25.92 -1.68
CA GLU A 388 9.10 -27.11 -1.27
C GLU A 388 8.37 -28.43 -1.57
N SER A 389 7.04 -28.46 -1.47
CA SER A 389 6.25 -29.68 -1.74
C SER A 389 6.24 -30.10 -3.21
N GLY A 390 6.45 -29.15 -4.14
CA GLY A 390 6.35 -29.40 -5.57
C GLY A 390 4.91 -29.67 -6.07
N LEU A 391 3.89 -29.41 -5.23
CA LEU A 391 2.49 -29.54 -5.60
C LEU A 391 2.07 -28.49 -6.64
N PRO A 392 1.03 -28.76 -7.45
CA PRO A 392 0.47 -27.76 -8.35
C PRO A 392 0.02 -26.47 -7.64
N PHE A 393 0.11 -25.35 -8.34
CA PHE A 393 -0.27 -24.04 -7.78
C PHE A 393 -1.74 -23.98 -7.37
N ASN A 394 -2.61 -24.72 -8.05
CA ASN A 394 -4.02 -24.85 -7.67
C ASN A 394 -4.24 -25.57 -6.33
N LYS A 395 -3.18 -26.04 -5.63
CA LYS A 395 -3.23 -26.58 -4.27
C LYS A 395 -2.75 -25.61 -3.19
N LEU A 396 -2.37 -24.38 -3.56
CA LEU A 396 -1.91 -23.37 -2.61
C LEU A 396 -2.96 -23.05 -1.51
N ASP A 397 -4.24 -23.02 -1.87
CA ASP A 397 -5.36 -22.79 -0.95
C ASP A 397 -5.53 -23.93 0.06
N SER A 398 -5.40 -25.17 -0.41
CA SER A 398 -5.44 -26.37 0.43
C SER A 398 -4.31 -26.36 1.46
N ILE A 399 -3.11 -25.89 1.10
CA ILE A 399 -1.98 -25.71 2.04
C ILE A 399 -2.26 -24.58 3.03
N SER A 400 -2.92 -23.50 2.59
CA SER A 400 -3.35 -22.42 3.48
C SER A 400 -4.50 -22.82 4.42
N GLY A 401 -5.10 -23.99 4.23
CA GLY A 401 -6.02 -24.64 5.17
C GLY A 401 -7.44 -24.87 4.66
N ASN A 402 -7.88 -24.20 3.59
CA ASN A 402 -9.23 -24.38 3.01
C ASN A 402 -9.24 -24.09 1.51
N GLU A 403 -10.07 -24.82 0.76
CA GLU A 403 -10.34 -24.48 -0.64
C GLU A 403 -10.96 -23.08 -0.76
N ASN A 404 -10.53 -22.31 -1.76
CA ASN A 404 -11.06 -20.98 -2.02
C ASN A 404 -11.70 -20.95 -3.42
N GLU A 405 -13.03 -20.90 -3.47
CA GLU A 405 -13.81 -20.94 -4.73
C GLU A 405 -13.41 -19.82 -5.71
N ILE A 406 -13.07 -18.63 -5.21
CA ILE A 406 -12.68 -17.49 -6.05
C ILE A 406 -11.29 -17.73 -6.64
N PHE A 407 -10.34 -18.19 -5.83
CA PHE A 407 -9.00 -18.58 -6.29
C PHE A 407 -9.09 -19.65 -7.38
N GLN A 408 -9.83 -20.73 -7.14
CA GLN A 408 -10.01 -21.82 -8.11
C GLN A 408 -10.71 -21.35 -9.39
N ARG A 409 -11.69 -20.45 -9.28
CA ARG A 409 -12.36 -19.83 -10.43
C ARG A 409 -11.39 -18.98 -11.24
N TRP A 410 -10.60 -18.11 -10.60
CA TRP A 410 -9.64 -17.25 -11.31
C TRP A 410 -8.56 -18.05 -12.03
N LEU A 411 -8.09 -19.18 -11.46
CA LEU A 411 -7.15 -20.09 -12.12
C LEU A 411 -7.69 -20.75 -13.40
N GLN A 412 -9.00 -20.73 -13.63
CA GLN A 412 -9.60 -21.20 -14.90
C GLN A 412 -9.44 -20.17 -16.04
N HIS A 413 -8.95 -18.97 -15.73
CA HIS A 413 -8.81 -17.85 -16.67
C HIS A 413 -7.35 -17.36 -16.77
N PRO A 414 -6.39 -18.21 -17.19
CA PRO A 414 -4.96 -17.87 -17.30
C PRO A 414 -4.64 -16.91 -18.46
N THR A 415 -5.63 -16.67 -19.34
CA THR A 415 -5.57 -15.72 -20.44
C THR A 415 -6.32 -14.45 -20.09
N TYR A 416 -6.03 -13.33 -20.76
CA TYR A 416 -6.85 -12.13 -20.65
C TYR A 416 -8.16 -12.27 -21.45
N ASP A 417 -9.02 -13.20 -21.04
CA ASP A 417 -10.24 -13.58 -21.75
C ASP A 417 -11.46 -12.72 -21.39
N ALA A 418 -12.63 -13.12 -21.90
CA ALA A 418 -13.89 -12.42 -21.67
C ALA A 418 -14.28 -12.30 -20.19
N PHE A 419 -13.80 -13.20 -19.31
CA PHE A 419 -14.07 -13.11 -17.88
C PHE A 419 -13.44 -11.85 -17.29
N TRP A 420 -12.19 -11.53 -17.63
CA TRP A 420 -11.51 -10.31 -17.18
C TRP A 420 -11.97 -9.07 -17.96
N GLN A 421 -12.11 -9.19 -19.27
CA GLN A 421 -12.47 -8.07 -20.16
C GLN A 421 -13.85 -7.46 -19.86
N ARG A 422 -14.77 -8.23 -19.26
CA ARG A 422 -16.11 -7.71 -18.89
C ARG A 422 -16.09 -6.78 -17.68
N MET A 423 -15.03 -6.79 -16.88
CA MET A 423 -15.00 -6.08 -15.59
C MET A 423 -14.63 -4.60 -15.71
N ILE A 424 -13.92 -4.22 -16.78
CA ILE A 424 -13.43 -2.86 -17.05
C ILE A 424 -13.64 -2.48 -18.52
N PRO A 425 -13.49 -1.20 -18.91
CA PRO A 425 -13.46 -0.81 -20.33
C PRO A 425 -12.37 -1.59 -21.07
N TYR A 426 -12.70 -2.07 -22.26
CA TYR A 426 -11.80 -2.85 -23.09
C TYR A 426 -11.88 -2.40 -24.56
N LYS A 427 -10.70 -2.22 -25.17
CA LYS A 427 -10.56 -1.71 -26.55
C LYS A 427 -11.37 -0.42 -26.79
N ASP A 428 -12.22 -0.40 -27.81
CA ASP A 428 -12.97 0.79 -28.22
C ASP A 428 -13.94 1.30 -27.14
N GLU A 429 -14.24 0.54 -26.09
CA GLU A 429 -15.04 1.03 -24.96
C GLU A 429 -14.38 2.21 -24.24
N PHE A 430 -13.04 2.31 -24.24
CA PHE A 430 -12.31 3.46 -23.71
C PHE A 430 -12.68 4.77 -24.44
N SER A 431 -13.09 4.70 -25.71
CA SER A 431 -13.52 5.89 -26.47
C SER A 431 -14.80 6.54 -25.92
N LYS A 432 -15.60 5.79 -25.17
CA LYS A 432 -16.86 6.26 -24.57
C LYS A 432 -16.64 7.05 -23.28
N ILE A 433 -15.43 7.03 -22.74
CA ILE A 433 -15.07 7.75 -21.52
C ILE A 433 -14.79 9.21 -21.90
N THR A 434 -15.69 10.09 -21.50
CA THR A 434 -15.66 11.52 -21.86
C THR A 434 -15.49 12.46 -20.67
N ILE A 435 -15.44 11.89 -19.45
CA ILE A 435 -15.23 12.64 -18.22
C ILE A 435 -13.74 12.91 -17.97
N PRO A 436 -13.40 14.02 -17.27
CA PRO A 436 -12.06 14.24 -16.77
C PRO A 436 -11.63 13.14 -15.77
N VAL A 437 -10.35 12.76 -15.82
CA VAL A 437 -9.74 11.74 -14.94
C VAL A 437 -8.43 12.28 -14.36
N LEU A 438 -8.20 12.06 -13.06
CA LEU A 438 -6.92 12.28 -12.40
C LEU A 438 -6.39 10.97 -11.83
N THR A 439 -5.37 10.38 -12.46
CA THR A 439 -4.70 9.17 -11.95
C THR A 439 -3.48 9.55 -11.13
N THR A 440 -3.27 8.82 -10.03
CA THR A 440 -2.05 8.91 -9.23
C THR A 440 -1.43 7.53 -9.09
N THR A 441 -0.12 7.41 -9.23
CA THR A 441 0.64 6.17 -9.00
C THR A 441 2.09 6.50 -8.60
N GLY A 442 2.94 5.50 -8.39
CA GLY A 442 4.32 5.69 -8.01
C GLY A 442 5.27 4.73 -8.73
N TYR A 443 6.55 5.09 -8.81
CA TYR A 443 7.60 4.24 -9.41
C TYR A 443 7.75 2.89 -8.72
N TYR A 444 7.36 2.80 -7.45
CA TYR A 444 7.44 1.59 -6.62
C TYR A 444 6.04 1.18 -6.09
N ASP A 445 4.99 1.59 -6.79
CA ASP A 445 3.62 1.15 -6.56
C ASP A 445 3.41 -0.24 -7.19
N ALA A 446 2.86 -1.18 -6.42
CA ALA A 446 2.56 -2.52 -6.91
C ALA A 446 1.53 -2.51 -8.05
N ASP A 447 0.58 -1.57 -8.02
CA ASP A 447 -0.52 -1.48 -8.99
C ASP A 447 -0.22 -0.48 -10.14
N GLN A 448 1.06 -0.10 -10.32
CA GLN A 448 1.45 0.90 -11.32
C GLN A 448 1.10 0.46 -12.75
N LEU A 449 1.25 -0.83 -13.06
CA LEU A 449 0.92 -1.39 -14.36
C LEU A 449 -0.56 -1.20 -14.70
N GLY A 450 -1.44 -1.39 -13.71
CA GLY A 450 -2.85 -1.09 -13.84
C GLY A 450 -3.11 0.39 -14.11
N ALA A 451 -2.56 1.28 -13.28
CA ALA A 451 -2.71 2.73 -13.45
C ALA A 451 -2.27 3.21 -14.84
N LEU A 452 -1.12 2.74 -15.33
CA LEU A 452 -0.61 3.09 -16.65
C LEU A 452 -1.37 2.41 -17.78
N TYR A 453 -1.89 1.20 -17.60
CA TYR A 453 -2.75 0.54 -18.57
C TYR A 453 -3.97 1.40 -18.89
N TYR A 454 -4.69 1.89 -17.87
CA TYR A 454 -5.87 2.72 -18.11
C TYR A 454 -5.51 4.06 -18.76
N PHE A 455 -4.45 4.72 -18.30
CA PHE A 455 -3.97 5.97 -18.88
C PHE A 455 -3.62 5.82 -20.36
N LYS A 456 -2.80 4.82 -20.69
CA LYS A 456 -2.36 4.54 -22.07
C LYS A 456 -3.55 4.16 -22.95
N ASN A 457 -4.47 3.31 -22.50
CA ASN A 457 -5.63 2.91 -23.31
C ASN A 457 -6.65 4.04 -23.49
N HIS A 458 -6.88 4.89 -22.49
CA HIS A 458 -7.77 6.04 -22.63
C HIS A 458 -7.31 6.97 -23.76
N TYR A 459 -6.02 7.36 -23.80
CA TYR A 459 -5.46 8.16 -24.90
C TYR A 459 -5.30 7.39 -26.22
N LYS A 460 -5.13 6.06 -26.17
CA LYS A 460 -5.05 5.23 -27.38
C LYS A 460 -6.38 5.26 -28.15
N TYR A 461 -7.51 5.09 -27.46
CA TYR A 461 -8.83 5.00 -28.08
C TYR A 461 -9.61 6.34 -28.06
N ASN A 462 -9.18 7.32 -27.28
CA ASN A 462 -9.71 8.68 -27.27
C ASN A 462 -8.57 9.71 -27.30
N LYS A 463 -8.24 10.23 -28.49
CA LYS A 463 -7.19 11.25 -28.65
C LYS A 463 -7.51 12.59 -27.97
N ASN A 464 -8.78 12.83 -27.65
CA ASN A 464 -9.25 14.02 -26.95
C ASN A 464 -9.51 13.75 -25.46
N ALA A 465 -9.03 12.62 -24.92
CA ALA A 465 -9.19 12.29 -23.51
C ALA A 465 -8.66 13.43 -22.61
N ASN A 466 -9.39 13.72 -21.54
CA ASN A 466 -8.95 14.67 -20.51
C ASN A 466 -8.45 13.93 -19.28
N HIS A 467 -7.28 13.30 -19.40
CA HIS A 467 -6.73 12.41 -18.38
C HIS A 467 -5.37 12.92 -17.89
N TYR A 468 -5.29 13.25 -16.61
CA TYR A 468 -4.07 13.69 -15.94
C TYR A 468 -3.43 12.55 -15.15
N LEU A 469 -2.09 12.54 -15.09
CA LEU A 469 -1.28 11.61 -14.32
C LEU A 469 -0.35 12.39 -13.39
N ILE A 470 -0.32 11.99 -12.12
CA ILE A 470 0.74 12.32 -11.17
C ILE A 470 1.50 11.02 -10.86
N ILE A 471 2.81 11.02 -11.13
CA ILE A 471 3.67 9.87 -10.84
C ILE A 471 4.98 10.35 -10.20
N GLY A 472 5.41 9.68 -9.14
CA GLY A 472 6.63 10.07 -8.42
C GLY A 472 7.26 8.87 -7.70
N PRO A 473 8.30 9.09 -6.88
CA PRO A 473 9.00 8.05 -6.15
C PRO A 473 8.17 7.57 -4.95
N TYR A 474 7.00 7.00 -5.22
CA TYR A 474 6.06 6.56 -4.20
C TYR A 474 5.91 5.04 -4.23
N ASP A 475 5.71 4.47 -3.04
CA ASP A 475 5.17 3.12 -2.89
C ASP A 475 3.64 3.14 -3.04
N HIS A 476 3.03 1.96 -2.90
CA HIS A 476 1.58 1.79 -3.02
C HIS A 476 0.77 2.72 -2.10
N ALA A 477 1.28 3.02 -0.89
CA ALA A 477 0.61 3.92 0.06
C ALA A 477 0.87 5.40 -0.27
N GLY A 478 2.09 5.75 -0.68
CA GLY A 478 2.46 7.10 -1.11
C GLY A 478 1.66 7.58 -2.31
N ALA A 479 1.40 6.68 -3.28
CA ALA A 479 0.55 6.93 -4.44
C ALA A 479 -0.91 7.27 -4.06
N GLN A 480 -1.34 6.93 -2.83
CA GLN A 480 -2.66 7.22 -2.26
C GLN A 480 -2.65 8.39 -1.25
N GLY A 481 -1.53 9.12 -1.17
CA GLY A 481 -1.34 10.31 -0.35
C GLY A 481 -0.52 10.11 0.93
N ASN A 482 -0.13 8.88 1.27
CA ASN A 482 0.69 8.60 2.44
C ASN A 482 2.19 8.65 2.09
N ILE A 483 2.62 9.78 1.56
CA ILE A 483 4.00 9.96 1.07
C ILE A 483 4.95 9.94 2.26
N LYS A 484 5.94 9.05 2.20
CA LYS A 484 7.03 8.94 3.18
C LYS A 484 8.20 9.83 2.74
N SER A 485 9.06 10.20 3.67
CA SER A 485 10.34 10.86 3.35
C SER A 485 11.44 9.87 2.92
N GLU A 486 11.23 8.57 3.14
CA GLU A 486 12.14 7.50 2.76
C GLU A 486 11.37 6.23 2.37
N LEU A 487 11.86 5.53 1.34
CA LEU A 487 11.37 4.23 0.89
C LEU A 487 12.52 3.23 0.81
N SER A 488 12.49 2.21 1.66
CA SER A 488 13.46 1.10 1.63
C SER A 488 14.93 1.55 1.49
N GLY A 489 15.34 2.51 2.32
CA GLY A 489 16.69 3.10 2.33
C GLY A 489 16.89 4.27 1.36
N TYR A 490 15.99 4.48 0.39
CA TYR A 490 16.06 5.61 -0.54
C TYR A 490 15.34 6.83 0.03
N LYS A 491 16.10 7.90 0.28
CA LYS A 491 15.53 9.19 0.70
C LYS A 491 14.83 9.86 -0.47
N ILE A 492 13.55 10.16 -0.31
CA ILE A 492 12.75 10.87 -1.30
C ILE A 492 13.17 12.34 -1.37
N ASP A 493 13.21 12.90 -2.57
CA ASP A 493 13.45 14.32 -2.81
C ASP A 493 12.35 15.17 -2.15
N ALA A 494 12.74 16.23 -1.44
CA ALA A 494 11.82 17.03 -0.62
C ALA A 494 10.65 17.64 -1.42
N VAL A 495 10.85 17.97 -2.71
CA VAL A 495 9.76 18.45 -3.57
C VAL A 495 8.67 17.40 -3.84
N SER A 496 8.97 16.12 -3.59
CA SER A 496 8.02 15.01 -3.76
C SER A 496 7.14 14.81 -2.54
N GLU A 497 7.37 15.50 -1.42
CA GLU A 497 6.49 15.50 -0.24
C GLU A 497 5.25 16.40 -0.47
N ILE A 498 4.58 16.19 -1.61
CA ILE A 498 3.39 16.94 -2.02
C ILE A 498 2.20 16.56 -1.15
N LYS A 499 1.25 17.47 -1.02
CA LYS A 499 -0.01 17.21 -0.34
C LYS A 499 -1.04 16.65 -1.31
N LEU A 500 -0.88 15.39 -1.67
CA LEU A 500 -1.68 14.76 -2.73
C LEU A 500 -3.19 14.80 -2.43
N ASP A 501 -3.60 14.60 -1.18
CA ASP A 501 -5.00 14.69 -0.77
C ASP A 501 -5.59 16.10 -1.02
N GLU A 502 -4.81 17.18 -0.84
CA GLU A 502 -5.26 18.56 -1.15
C GLU A 502 -5.47 18.72 -2.66
N ILE A 503 -4.54 18.22 -3.49
CA ILE A 503 -4.64 18.25 -4.96
C ILE A 503 -5.89 17.49 -5.45
N CYS A 504 -6.19 16.34 -4.86
CA CYS A 504 -7.40 15.56 -5.17
C CYS A 504 -8.69 16.34 -4.83
N MET A 505 -8.72 17.07 -3.72
CA MET A 505 -9.87 17.89 -3.34
C MET A 505 -10.00 19.13 -4.24
N GLU A 506 -8.90 19.77 -4.62
CA GLU A 506 -8.88 20.85 -5.61
C GLU A 506 -9.40 20.35 -6.97
N TRP A 507 -9.07 19.12 -7.36
CA TRP A 507 -9.60 18.50 -8.58
C TRP A 507 -11.12 18.32 -8.53
N PHE A 508 -11.66 17.85 -7.41
CA PHE A 508 -13.11 17.79 -7.24
C PHE A 508 -13.75 19.18 -7.29
N ASP A 509 -13.13 20.17 -6.65
CA ASP A 509 -13.62 21.56 -6.68
C ASP A 509 -13.62 22.12 -8.10
N TYR A 510 -12.59 21.82 -8.90
CA TYR A 510 -12.52 22.18 -10.32
C TYR A 510 -13.69 21.57 -11.10
N ILE A 511 -13.89 20.25 -11.03
CA ILE A 511 -14.86 19.56 -11.89
C ILE A 511 -16.31 19.69 -11.39
N LEU A 512 -16.53 19.55 -10.10
CA LEU A 512 -17.88 19.49 -9.52
C LEU A 512 -18.43 20.87 -9.18
N LYS A 513 -17.57 21.82 -8.81
CA LYS A 513 -17.94 23.17 -8.36
C LYS A 513 -17.48 24.28 -9.31
N GLY A 514 -16.72 23.98 -10.37
CA GLY A 514 -16.29 24.98 -11.35
C GLY A 514 -15.23 25.96 -10.83
N LYS A 515 -14.45 25.56 -9.82
CA LYS A 515 -13.30 26.36 -9.35
C LYS A 515 -12.12 26.27 -10.32
N GLU A 516 -11.00 26.90 -10.01
CA GLU A 516 -9.79 26.80 -10.82
C GLU A 516 -9.17 25.40 -10.78
N LYS A 517 -8.51 25.00 -11.88
CA LYS A 517 -7.77 23.74 -11.98
C LYS A 517 -6.60 23.75 -10.98
N PRO A 518 -6.29 22.61 -10.30
CA PRO A 518 -5.14 22.51 -9.41
C PRO A 518 -3.87 23.05 -10.08
N SER A 519 -3.19 24.00 -9.42
CA SER A 519 -2.02 24.69 -9.98
C SER A 519 -0.81 23.76 -10.11
N PHE A 520 -0.80 22.66 -9.38
CA PHE A 520 0.20 21.59 -9.45
C PHE A 520 0.21 20.88 -10.82
N LEU A 521 -0.96 20.71 -11.43
CA LEU A 521 -1.11 20.01 -12.71
C LEU A 521 -0.68 20.92 -13.87
N LYS A 522 0.60 20.94 -14.22
CA LYS A 522 1.14 21.79 -15.28
C LYS A 522 0.77 21.29 -16.68
N ASP A 523 0.81 19.98 -16.88
CA ASP A 523 0.40 19.32 -18.12
C ASP A 523 -0.29 17.97 -17.83
N LYS A 524 -0.61 17.17 -18.86
CA LYS A 524 -1.29 15.87 -18.73
C LYS A 524 -0.51 14.87 -17.90
N ILE A 525 0.82 14.87 -17.98
CA ILE A 525 1.68 13.97 -17.21
C ILE A 525 2.59 14.84 -16.36
N ASN A 526 2.53 14.67 -15.04
CA ASN A 526 3.35 15.38 -14.07
C ASN A 526 4.18 14.33 -13.34
N TYR A 527 5.50 14.37 -13.52
CA TYR A 527 6.40 13.32 -13.06
C TYR A 527 7.60 13.90 -12.32
N GLN A 528 8.04 13.22 -11.27
CA GLN A 528 9.18 13.65 -10.48
C GLN A 528 10.45 12.96 -10.96
N VAL A 529 11.51 13.71 -11.27
CA VAL A 529 12.78 13.11 -11.71
C VAL A 529 13.64 12.83 -10.47
N MET A 530 13.72 11.56 -10.08
CA MET A 530 14.45 11.16 -8.87
C MET A 530 15.91 11.60 -8.91
N GLY A 531 16.37 12.20 -7.81
CA GLY A 531 17.76 12.68 -7.66
C GLY A 531 17.98 14.12 -8.13
N THR A 532 16.98 14.75 -8.76
CA THR A 532 17.08 16.14 -9.21
C THR A 532 16.38 17.13 -8.30
N ASN A 533 15.52 16.64 -7.40
CA ASN A 533 14.61 17.46 -6.59
C ASN A 533 13.72 18.39 -7.46
N GLN A 534 13.26 17.90 -8.61
CA GLN A 534 12.39 18.64 -9.53
C GLN A 534 11.21 17.79 -10.04
N TRP A 535 10.08 18.47 -10.25
CA TRP A 535 8.95 17.95 -11.02
C TRP A 535 9.03 18.48 -12.45
N LYS A 536 8.88 17.59 -13.43
CA LYS A 536 8.71 17.91 -14.85
C LYS A 536 7.28 17.58 -15.28
N SER A 537 6.88 18.08 -16.45
CA SER A 537 5.57 17.79 -17.03
C SER A 537 5.62 17.69 -18.55
N THR A 538 4.76 16.84 -19.12
CA THR A 538 4.62 16.68 -20.56
C THR A 538 3.17 16.34 -20.96
N SER A 539 2.83 16.53 -22.23
CA SER A 539 1.48 16.38 -22.75
C SER A 539 1.15 14.97 -23.23
N SER A 540 2.16 14.13 -23.53
CA SER A 540 1.97 12.78 -24.07
C SER A 540 3.06 11.81 -23.61
N MET A 541 2.68 10.52 -23.48
CA MET A 541 3.61 9.42 -23.25
C MET A 541 4.59 9.22 -24.42
N ASP A 542 4.21 9.62 -25.64
CA ASP A 542 5.07 9.48 -26.83
C ASP A 542 6.39 10.26 -26.67
N LYS A 543 6.40 11.31 -25.84
CA LYS A 543 7.61 12.10 -25.54
C LYS A 543 8.70 11.30 -24.83
N PHE A 544 8.34 10.26 -24.09
CA PHE A 544 9.32 9.38 -23.45
C PHE A 544 9.91 8.34 -24.41
N GLU A 545 9.32 8.19 -25.59
CA GLU A 545 9.69 7.15 -26.56
C GLU A 545 10.58 7.68 -27.70
N GLU A 546 10.81 9.00 -27.76
CA GLU A 546 11.54 9.66 -28.87
C GLU A 546 13.02 9.25 -28.93
N HIS A 547 13.67 9.01 -27.79
CA HIS A 547 15.10 8.68 -27.70
C HIS A 547 15.35 7.47 -26.80
N ARG A 548 16.08 6.48 -27.32
CA ARG A 548 16.35 5.23 -26.62
C ARG A 548 17.82 4.81 -26.77
N LEU A 549 18.42 4.35 -25.68
CA LEU A 549 19.73 3.68 -25.70
C LEU A 549 19.51 2.17 -25.80
N LYS A 550 20.05 1.57 -26.86
CA LYS A 550 19.96 0.14 -27.12
C LYS A 550 21.22 -0.59 -26.64
N PHE A 551 21.02 -1.66 -25.88
CA PHE A 551 22.08 -2.53 -25.38
C PHE A 551 21.83 -3.99 -25.75
N TYR A 552 22.76 -4.60 -26.46
CA TYR A 552 22.81 -6.03 -26.75
C TYR A 552 23.42 -6.81 -25.58
N LEU A 553 22.94 -8.04 -25.36
CA LEU A 553 23.42 -8.94 -24.30
C LEU A 553 24.66 -9.71 -24.80
N GLU A 554 25.81 -9.07 -24.73
CA GLU A 554 27.06 -9.58 -25.28
C GLU A 554 27.91 -10.34 -24.25
N LYS A 555 28.82 -11.18 -24.75
CA LYS A 555 29.85 -11.84 -23.95
C LYS A 555 31.22 -11.49 -24.51
N LYS A 556 32.02 -10.73 -23.75
CA LYS A 556 33.38 -10.33 -24.16
C LYS A 556 34.38 -10.74 -23.11
N ASN A 557 35.45 -11.43 -23.50
CA ASN A 557 36.49 -11.91 -22.57
C ASN A 557 35.91 -12.70 -21.37
N LYS A 558 34.91 -13.55 -21.62
CA LYS A 558 34.14 -14.30 -20.60
C LYS A 558 33.29 -13.45 -19.64
N GLN A 559 33.24 -12.13 -19.80
CA GLN A 559 32.37 -11.23 -19.03
C GLN A 559 31.09 -10.92 -19.81
N LEU A 560 29.96 -10.86 -19.10
CA LEU A 560 28.65 -10.51 -19.65
C LEU A 560 28.48 -8.99 -19.60
N GLN A 561 28.18 -8.38 -20.75
CA GLN A 561 28.14 -6.94 -20.90
C GLN A 561 26.88 -6.48 -21.65
N LEU A 562 26.34 -5.34 -21.25
CA LEU A 562 25.36 -4.58 -22.02
C LEU A 562 26.13 -3.68 -23.00
N SER A 563 26.11 -4.03 -24.28
CA SER A 563 26.91 -3.39 -25.34
C SER A 563 26.05 -2.60 -26.30
N THR A 564 26.46 -1.39 -26.68
CA THR A 564 25.79 -0.61 -27.75
C THR A 564 26.07 -1.13 -29.16
N LYS A 565 26.98 -2.11 -29.29
CA LYS A 565 27.36 -2.75 -30.55
C LYS A 565 27.14 -4.25 -30.47
N LEU A 566 26.46 -4.79 -31.47
CA LEU A 566 26.31 -6.23 -31.70
C LEU A 566 27.58 -6.78 -32.36
N SER A 567 28.09 -7.90 -31.87
CA SER A 567 29.19 -8.65 -32.49
C SER A 567 28.69 -9.44 -33.70
N ASN A 568 29.53 -9.60 -34.73
CA ASN A 568 29.13 -10.28 -35.97
C ASN A 568 28.99 -11.80 -35.84
N ALA A 569 29.58 -12.40 -34.80
CA ALA A 569 29.47 -13.84 -34.55
C ALA A 569 28.17 -14.10 -33.76
N GLU A 570 27.42 -15.14 -34.13
CA GLU A 570 26.30 -15.58 -33.29
C GLU A 570 26.86 -16.27 -32.05
N GLU A 571 26.61 -15.67 -30.89
CA GLU A 571 27.02 -16.19 -29.59
C GLU A 571 25.82 -16.31 -28.66
N PHE A 572 25.97 -17.07 -27.58
CA PHE A 572 24.95 -17.16 -26.54
C PHE A 572 25.56 -17.39 -25.16
N SER A 573 24.82 -16.96 -24.14
CA SER A 573 25.00 -17.36 -22.76
C SER A 573 23.97 -18.44 -22.40
N LYS A 574 24.35 -19.41 -21.58
CA LYS A 574 23.48 -20.55 -21.22
C LYS A 574 23.24 -20.58 -19.72
N LEU A 575 22.00 -20.87 -19.31
CA LEU A 575 21.65 -21.31 -17.96
C LEU A 575 21.14 -22.76 -18.01
N LYS A 576 21.34 -23.47 -16.89
CA LYS A 576 20.76 -24.77 -16.64
C LYS A 576 20.07 -24.73 -15.28
N ILE A 577 18.77 -24.99 -15.25
CA ILE A 577 17.94 -24.82 -14.05
C ILE A 577 17.22 -26.13 -13.76
N ASP A 578 17.49 -26.67 -12.58
CA ASP A 578 16.76 -27.83 -12.08
C ASP A 578 15.52 -27.35 -11.31
N PHE A 579 14.35 -27.55 -11.92
CA PHE A 579 13.08 -27.27 -11.26
C PHE A 579 12.75 -28.28 -10.16
N LYS A 580 13.54 -29.34 -9.94
CA LYS A 580 13.37 -30.21 -8.77
C LYS A 580 14.14 -29.71 -7.55
N ASP A 581 15.12 -28.83 -7.73
CA ASP A 581 15.82 -28.17 -6.63
C ASP A 581 14.94 -27.07 -6.03
N ARG A 582 14.61 -27.24 -4.74
CA ARG A 582 13.84 -26.32 -3.90
C ARG A 582 14.63 -25.82 -2.69
N SER A 583 15.93 -26.13 -2.62
CA SER A 583 16.80 -25.75 -1.51
C SER A 583 16.98 -24.23 -1.34
N ASP A 584 16.59 -23.44 -2.35
CA ASP A 584 16.65 -21.99 -2.37
C ASP A 584 15.46 -21.29 -1.70
N ALA A 585 14.45 -22.02 -1.20
CA ALA A 585 13.23 -21.44 -0.64
C ALA A 585 13.50 -20.40 0.47
N ASN A 586 14.32 -20.75 1.47
CA ASN A 586 14.66 -19.82 2.57
C ASN A 586 15.46 -18.62 2.04
N GLU A 587 16.45 -18.87 1.17
CA GLU A 587 17.31 -17.81 0.63
C GLU A 587 16.49 -16.76 -0.13
N ILE A 588 15.47 -17.18 -0.88
CA ILE A 588 14.57 -16.27 -1.61
C ILE A 588 13.65 -15.53 -0.64
N LEU A 589 13.02 -16.23 0.31
CA LEU A 589 12.09 -15.62 1.27
C LEU A 589 12.75 -14.64 2.25
N ASP A 590 14.03 -14.88 2.55
CA ASP A 590 14.86 -14.02 3.41
C ASP A 590 15.54 -12.89 2.62
N SER A 591 15.50 -12.93 1.28
CA SER A 591 16.15 -11.92 0.44
C SER A 591 15.52 -10.54 0.62
N GLU A 592 16.36 -9.49 0.60
CA GLU A 592 15.90 -8.12 0.75
C GLU A 592 15.10 -7.66 -0.48
N ASN A 593 13.79 -7.51 -0.28
CA ASN A 593 12.89 -6.82 -1.20
C ASN A 593 12.96 -5.30 -0.93
N GLY A 594 14.06 -4.67 -1.37
CA GLY A 594 14.32 -3.24 -1.20
C GLY A 594 14.61 -2.52 -2.51
N ILE A 595 14.43 -1.19 -2.50
CA ILE A 595 14.80 -0.31 -3.61
C ILE A 595 16.33 -0.19 -3.69
N LEU A 596 16.99 0.01 -2.54
CA LEU A 596 18.44 -0.01 -2.41
C LEU A 596 18.90 -1.32 -1.77
N LYS A 597 19.91 -1.96 -2.37
CA LYS A 597 20.45 -3.25 -1.92
C LYS A 597 21.97 -3.22 -1.91
N ASP A 598 22.58 -3.91 -0.96
CA ASP A 598 24.03 -4.12 -0.97
C ASP A 598 24.46 -5.25 -1.92
N LYS A 599 23.54 -6.19 -2.20
CA LYS A 599 23.76 -7.33 -3.08
C LYS A 599 22.48 -7.67 -3.84
N ILE A 600 22.65 -8.24 -5.02
CA ILE A 600 21.55 -8.81 -5.83
C ILE A 600 21.54 -10.34 -5.69
N TYR A 601 20.35 -10.92 -5.59
CA TYR A 601 20.17 -12.36 -5.73
C TYR A 601 20.20 -12.72 -7.21
N SER A 602 21.02 -13.70 -7.60
CA SER A 602 21.25 -14.02 -9.02
C SER A 602 21.49 -15.52 -9.28
N LYS A 603 20.96 -16.42 -8.44
CA LYS A 603 21.27 -17.86 -8.52
C LYS A 603 20.81 -18.48 -9.85
N ASN A 604 19.68 -18.02 -10.39
CA ASN A 604 19.07 -18.55 -11.62
C ASN A 604 19.17 -17.53 -12.78
N ASP A 605 20.22 -16.71 -12.76
CA ASP A 605 20.30 -15.50 -13.56
C ASP A 605 21.66 -15.29 -14.22
N LEU A 606 21.63 -14.51 -15.29
CA LEU A 606 22.80 -13.93 -15.95
C LEU A 606 22.82 -12.43 -15.63
N VAL A 607 23.96 -11.95 -15.14
CA VAL A 607 24.14 -10.54 -14.77
C VAL A 607 24.98 -9.84 -15.84
N TYR A 608 24.35 -8.95 -16.59
CA TYR A 608 24.99 -8.11 -17.61
C TYR A 608 25.18 -6.70 -17.06
N SER A 609 26.28 -6.05 -17.40
CA SER A 609 26.53 -4.66 -16.99
C SER A 609 27.04 -3.81 -18.14
N THR A 610 26.66 -2.52 -18.15
CA THR A 610 27.28 -1.55 -19.06
C THR A 610 28.71 -1.25 -18.62
N VAL A 611 29.48 -0.59 -19.48
CA VAL A 611 30.63 0.20 -19.00
C VAL A 611 30.16 1.31 -18.05
N VAL A 612 31.09 1.91 -17.31
CA VAL A 612 30.80 3.10 -16.50
C VAL A 612 30.34 4.23 -17.41
N PHE A 613 29.27 4.93 -17.04
CA PHE A 613 28.84 6.12 -17.76
C PHE A 613 29.73 7.31 -17.40
N GLU A 614 30.26 7.99 -18.41
CA GLU A 614 31.11 9.16 -18.21
C GLU A 614 30.30 10.44 -18.02
N GLU A 615 29.04 10.47 -18.44
CA GLU A 615 28.14 11.61 -18.32
C GLU A 615 26.80 11.16 -17.72
N PRO A 616 26.14 12.00 -16.90
CA PRO A 616 24.83 11.70 -16.37
C PRO A 616 23.76 11.83 -17.46
N PHE A 617 22.67 11.09 -17.32
CA PHE A 617 21.50 11.21 -18.20
C PHE A 617 20.22 10.86 -17.45
N GLU A 618 19.10 11.43 -17.90
CA GLU A 618 17.79 11.12 -17.33
C GLU A 618 17.20 9.88 -18.00
N PHE A 619 17.00 8.81 -17.23
CA PHE A 619 16.18 7.66 -17.63
C PHE A 619 14.74 7.92 -17.20
N THR A 620 13.88 8.24 -18.17
CA THR A 620 12.44 8.46 -17.96
C THR A 620 11.61 7.65 -18.94
N GLY A 621 10.87 6.66 -18.44
CA GLY A 621 9.98 5.82 -19.24
C GLY A 621 9.95 4.36 -18.82
N ASN A 622 9.32 3.53 -19.66
CA ASN A 622 9.38 2.07 -19.55
C ASN A 622 10.54 1.54 -20.41
N PHE A 623 11.44 0.74 -19.84
CA PHE A 623 12.39 0.00 -20.69
C PHE A 623 11.65 -1.02 -21.54
N SER A 624 12.22 -1.42 -22.66
CA SER A 624 11.67 -2.50 -23.50
C SER A 624 12.80 -3.35 -24.05
N GLY A 625 12.49 -4.33 -24.88
CA GLY A 625 13.52 -5.15 -25.49
C GLY A 625 12.98 -6.38 -26.18
N ASN A 626 13.91 -7.26 -26.54
CA ASN A 626 13.59 -8.58 -27.07
C ASN A 626 14.65 -9.57 -26.62
N LEU A 627 14.23 -10.65 -25.95
CA LEU A 627 15.09 -11.76 -25.60
C LEU A 627 14.95 -12.84 -26.69
N ASN A 628 16.00 -13.00 -27.48
CA ASN A 628 16.11 -14.11 -28.41
C ASN A 628 16.63 -15.31 -27.65
N ILE A 629 15.81 -16.33 -27.50
CA ILE A 629 16.12 -17.50 -26.68
C ILE A 629 15.87 -18.81 -27.42
N SER A 630 16.49 -19.90 -26.96
CA SER A 630 16.07 -21.26 -27.27
C SER A 630 16.12 -22.11 -26.01
N ILE A 631 15.08 -22.91 -25.79
CA ILE A 631 14.94 -23.76 -24.61
C ILE A 631 14.68 -25.22 -25.00
N ASN A 632 15.08 -26.20 -24.20
CA ASN A 632 14.73 -27.62 -24.43
C ASN A 632 13.26 -27.96 -24.08
N LYS A 633 12.52 -27.02 -23.49
CA LYS A 633 11.12 -27.18 -23.04
C LYS A 633 10.13 -26.46 -23.97
N LYS A 634 8.83 -26.57 -23.69
CA LYS A 634 7.76 -25.94 -24.51
C LYS A 634 7.34 -24.56 -24.00
N ASP A 635 7.74 -24.18 -22.80
CA ASP A 635 7.41 -22.89 -22.21
C ASP A 635 8.41 -22.53 -21.10
N VAL A 636 8.45 -21.26 -20.70
CA VAL A 636 9.29 -20.74 -19.62
C VAL A 636 8.75 -19.38 -19.15
N ASP A 637 8.86 -19.10 -17.85
CA ASP A 637 8.61 -17.76 -17.28
C ASP A 637 9.95 -17.05 -17.10
N LEU A 638 10.05 -15.81 -17.57
CA LEU A 638 11.30 -15.05 -17.64
C LEU A 638 11.16 -13.75 -16.85
N HIS A 639 12.28 -13.26 -16.33
CA HIS A 639 12.35 -11.92 -15.76
C HIS A 639 13.61 -11.16 -16.22
N VAL A 640 13.49 -9.84 -16.19
CA VAL A 640 14.57 -8.88 -16.38
C VAL A 640 14.45 -7.81 -15.30
N GLN A 641 15.40 -7.75 -14.38
CA GLN A 641 15.49 -6.66 -13.41
C GLN A 641 16.60 -5.70 -13.81
N LEU A 642 16.27 -4.41 -13.91
CA LEU A 642 17.24 -3.34 -14.15
C LEU A 642 17.61 -2.67 -12.86
N TYR A 643 18.91 -2.50 -12.65
CA TYR A 643 19.48 -1.77 -11.52
C TYR A 643 20.44 -0.68 -12.00
N GLU A 644 20.51 0.43 -11.27
CA GLU A 644 21.69 1.30 -11.27
C GLU A 644 22.68 0.75 -10.24
N LEU A 645 23.89 0.39 -10.67
CA LEU A 645 25.01 0.18 -9.74
C LEU A 645 25.64 1.54 -9.47
N LEU A 646 25.40 2.04 -8.26
CA LEU A 646 25.87 3.33 -7.78
C LEU A 646 27.38 3.33 -7.51
N LYS A 647 28.00 4.51 -7.52
CA LYS A 647 29.43 4.71 -7.18
C LYS A 647 29.83 4.10 -5.82
N ASN A 648 28.91 4.10 -4.86
CA ASN A 648 29.13 3.55 -3.52
C ASN A 648 29.03 2.01 -3.46
N GLY A 649 28.79 1.35 -4.59
CA GLY A 649 28.67 -0.11 -4.70
C GLY A 649 27.28 -0.68 -4.42
N LYS A 650 26.29 0.16 -4.07
CA LYS A 650 24.90 -0.29 -3.87
C LYS A 650 24.14 -0.39 -5.19
N TYR A 651 23.16 -1.28 -5.23
CA TYR A 651 22.25 -1.46 -6.35
C TYR A 651 20.94 -0.75 -6.07
N MET A 652 20.48 0.08 -6.99
CA MET A 652 19.17 0.70 -6.94
C MET A 652 18.26 0.09 -8.00
N LEU A 653 17.14 -0.50 -7.59
CA LEU A 653 16.16 -1.06 -8.52
C LEU A 653 15.54 0.06 -9.36
N LEU A 654 15.55 -0.12 -10.69
CA LEU A 654 14.99 0.83 -11.65
C LEU A 654 13.65 0.37 -12.20
N SER A 655 13.55 -0.90 -12.60
CA SER A 655 12.34 -1.49 -13.19
C SER A 655 12.48 -3.01 -13.29
N THR A 656 11.37 -3.71 -13.34
CA THR A 656 11.26 -5.17 -13.42
C THR A 656 10.31 -5.56 -14.56
N TYR A 657 10.79 -6.43 -15.44
CA TYR A 657 9.91 -7.22 -16.28
C TYR A 657 9.85 -8.64 -15.72
N TYR A 658 8.67 -9.21 -15.78
CA TYR A 658 8.41 -10.60 -15.49
C TYR A 658 7.25 -11.07 -16.37
N GLY A 659 7.35 -12.24 -17.01
CA GLY A 659 6.25 -12.73 -17.84
C GLY A 659 6.48 -14.09 -18.51
N ARG A 660 5.39 -14.67 -18.98
CA ARG A 660 5.35 -16.00 -19.62
C ARG A 660 5.71 -15.93 -21.10
N ALA A 661 6.72 -16.69 -21.53
CA ALA A 661 7.19 -16.65 -22.91
C ALA A 661 6.10 -17.01 -23.92
N SER A 662 5.25 -18.00 -23.63
CA SER A 662 4.15 -18.40 -24.53
C SER A 662 3.02 -17.38 -24.69
N TYR A 663 2.97 -16.33 -23.86
CA TYR A 663 2.01 -15.22 -23.98
C TYR A 663 2.63 -13.88 -24.38
N SER A 664 3.96 -13.80 -24.44
CA SER A 664 4.70 -12.55 -24.69
C SER A 664 4.25 -11.74 -25.91
N LYS A 665 3.74 -12.39 -26.97
CA LYS A 665 3.24 -11.71 -28.17
C LYS A 665 1.78 -11.30 -28.08
N ASN A 666 0.98 -12.00 -27.29
CA ASN A 666 -0.44 -11.72 -27.11
C ASN A 666 -0.95 -12.35 -25.78
N PRO A 667 -1.35 -11.53 -24.79
CA PRO A 667 -1.84 -12.02 -23.49
C PRO A 667 -3.18 -12.78 -23.58
N GLU A 668 -3.88 -12.69 -24.70
CA GLU A 668 -5.16 -13.35 -24.97
C GLU A 668 -4.98 -14.71 -25.65
N LYS A 669 -3.79 -15.02 -26.18
CA LYS A 669 -3.56 -16.25 -26.97
C LYS A 669 -2.22 -16.88 -26.67
N ARG A 670 -2.27 -18.07 -26.05
CA ARG A 670 -1.07 -18.88 -25.77
C ARG A 670 -0.49 -19.48 -27.05
N VAL A 671 0.80 -19.32 -27.26
CA VAL A 671 1.56 -19.97 -28.33
C VAL A 671 2.81 -20.59 -27.71
N LEU A 672 2.81 -21.92 -27.57
CA LEU A 672 3.95 -22.65 -27.00
C LEU A 672 5.21 -22.48 -27.87
N LEU A 673 6.36 -22.52 -27.20
CA LEU A 673 7.66 -22.48 -27.84
C LEU A 673 7.96 -23.86 -28.47
N ILE A 674 8.76 -23.84 -29.53
CA ILE A 674 9.27 -25.07 -30.14
C ILE A 674 10.63 -25.38 -29.49
N PRO A 675 10.79 -26.54 -28.84
CA PRO A 675 12.06 -26.91 -28.22
C PRO A 675 13.26 -26.76 -29.15
N ASN A 676 14.34 -26.22 -28.62
CA ASN A 676 15.64 -25.93 -29.27
C ASN A 676 15.58 -24.99 -30.48
N LYS A 677 14.43 -24.33 -30.72
CA LYS A 677 14.29 -23.33 -31.79
C LYS A 677 14.45 -21.92 -31.22
N LYS A 678 15.31 -21.12 -31.86
CA LYS A 678 15.48 -19.70 -31.54
C LYS A 678 14.14 -18.96 -31.73
N THR A 679 13.70 -18.28 -30.68
CA THR A 679 12.41 -17.59 -30.59
C THR A 679 12.61 -16.23 -29.92
N ALA A 680 12.01 -15.19 -30.50
CA ALA A 680 11.96 -13.84 -29.94
C ALA A 680 10.86 -13.73 -28.89
N VAL A 681 11.22 -13.30 -27.68
CA VAL A 681 10.33 -12.97 -26.58
C VAL A 681 10.38 -11.46 -26.34
N PRO A 682 9.39 -10.68 -26.83
CA PRO A 682 9.37 -9.24 -26.61
C PRO A 682 9.20 -8.91 -25.12
N ILE A 683 9.87 -7.85 -24.70
CA ILE A 683 9.84 -7.33 -23.33
C ILE A 683 9.08 -6.01 -23.34
N GLY A 684 8.02 -5.94 -22.55
CA GLY A 684 7.16 -4.77 -22.35
C GLY A 684 6.18 -4.99 -21.20
N ASN A 685 5.30 -4.02 -20.93
CA ASN A 685 4.38 -4.06 -19.79
C ASN A 685 5.10 -4.27 -18.43
N ASN A 686 6.07 -3.40 -18.18
CA ASN A 686 6.94 -3.33 -17.00
C ASN A 686 6.84 -1.92 -16.38
N GLU A 687 7.43 -1.69 -15.21
CA GLU A 687 7.25 -0.42 -14.50
C GLU A 687 7.97 0.76 -15.20
N PHE A 688 7.35 1.92 -15.08
CA PHE A 688 7.85 3.23 -15.46
C PHE A 688 8.67 3.80 -14.31
N ILE A 689 9.78 4.44 -14.64
CA ILE A 689 10.58 5.22 -13.69
C ILE A 689 11.03 6.53 -14.33
N SER A 690 11.30 7.54 -13.50
CA SER A 690 12.04 8.73 -13.91
C SER A 690 13.14 9.03 -12.91
N LYS A 691 14.39 8.98 -13.37
CA LYS A 691 15.56 9.13 -12.51
C LYS A 691 16.78 9.63 -13.27
N ILE A 692 17.58 10.50 -12.65
CA ILE A 692 18.93 10.79 -13.12
C ILE A 692 19.85 9.59 -12.84
N ILE A 693 20.47 9.05 -13.88
CA ILE A 693 21.56 8.09 -13.78
C ILE A 693 22.85 8.89 -13.67
N GLU A 694 23.57 8.74 -12.57
CA GLU A 694 24.73 9.58 -12.27
C GLU A 694 25.96 9.18 -13.10
N LYS A 695 26.79 10.17 -13.43
CA LYS A 695 28.16 9.90 -13.93
C LYS A 695 28.84 8.95 -12.97
N GLY A 696 29.55 7.94 -13.47
CA GLY A 696 30.26 6.94 -12.67
C GLY A 696 29.42 5.74 -12.26
N SER A 697 28.13 5.72 -12.56
CA SER A 697 27.25 4.55 -12.37
C SER A 697 27.33 3.58 -13.55
N ARG A 698 26.70 2.40 -13.39
CA ARG A 698 26.44 1.43 -14.47
C ARG A 698 24.97 1.04 -14.47
N ILE A 699 24.44 0.65 -15.62
CA ILE A 699 23.20 -0.14 -15.67
C ILE A 699 23.59 -1.61 -15.56
N VAL A 700 22.86 -2.33 -14.71
CA VAL A 700 22.99 -3.78 -14.51
C VAL A 700 21.66 -4.43 -14.83
N ALA A 701 21.66 -5.42 -15.72
CA ALA A 701 20.49 -6.23 -16.05
C ALA A 701 20.67 -7.64 -15.50
N VAL A 702 19.75 -8.07 -14.65
CA VAL A 702 19.64 -9.45 -14.15
C VAL A 702 18.58 -10.15 -15.00
N VAL A 703 19.01 -11.07 -15.86
CA VAL A 703 18.18 -11.73 -16.86
C VAL A 703 18.15 -13.22 -16.56
N GLY A 704 16.96 -13.78 -16.36
CA GLY A 704 16.87 -15.19 -15.96
C GLY A 704 15.48 -15.77 -16.07
N VAL A 705 15.28 -16.86 -15.33
CA VAL A 705 14.05 -17.66 -15.31
C VAL A 705 13.44 -17.56 -13.93
N SER A 706 12.15 -17.34 -13.88
CA SER A 706 11.42 -17.21 -12.63
C SER A 706 11.21 -18.58 -11.99
N LYS A 707 11.74 -18.74 -10.78
CA LYS A 707 11.64 -19.94 -9.95
C LYS A 707 11.67 -19.52 -8.49
N ASP A 708 10.51 -19.15 -7.94
CA ASP A 708 10.41 -18.61 -6.59
C ASP A 708 9.06 -18.96 -5.91
N PRO A 709 8.95 -18.82 -4.58
CA PRO A 709 7.71 -19.12 -3.86
C PRO A 709 6.57 -18.10 -4.05
N TYR A 710 6.83 -16.95 -4.67
CA TYR A 710 5.86 -15.85 -4.78
C TYR A 710 4.97 -15.93 -6.02
N THR A 711 5.29 -16.81 -6.96
CA THR A 711 4.58 -16.97 -8.22
C THR A 711 4.39 -18.44 -8.59
N GLU A 712 3.42 -18.76 -9.44
CA GLU A 712 3.27 -20.13 -9.95
C GLU A 712 4.51 -20.58 -10.74
N ILE A 713 4.89 -21.85 -10.65
CA ILE A 713 6.08 -22.38 -11.34
C ILE A 713 5.69 -22.97 -12.70
N ASN A 714 6.27 -22.42 -13.76
CA ASN A 714 6.22 -23.00 -15.11
C ASN A 714 7.33 -24.05 -15.28
N TYR A 715 6.96 -25.33 -15.22
CA TYR A 715 7.88 -26.47 -15.41
C TYR A 715 8.19 -26.74 -16.89
N GLY A 716 7.54 -26.00 -17.81
CA GLY A 716 7.79 -25.98 -19.24
C GLY A 716 7.21 -27.19 -20.00
N SER A 717 6.26 -27.92 -19.39
CA SER A 717 5.64 -29.11 -20.00
C SER A 717 4.69 -28.75 -21.15
N GLY A 718 4.16 -27.52 -21.12
CA GLY A 718 3.15 -27.00 -22.05
C GLY A 718 1.71 -27.25 -21.59
N LYS A 719 1.52 -27.82 -20.39
CA LYS A 719 0.22 -27.93 -19.73
C LYS A 719 -0.21 -26.57 -19.18
N GLU A 720 -1.41 -26.52 -18.63
CA GLU A 720 -1.88 -25.38 -17.83
C GLU A 720 -0.99 -25.23 -16.59
N VAL A 721 -0.32 -24.08 -16.43
CA VAL A 721 0.77 -23.94 -15.44
C VAL A 721 0.28 -24.13 -14.02
N SER A 722 -0.93 -23.64 -13.71
CA SER A 722 -1.52 -23.81 -12.39
C SER A 722 -1.77 -25.27 -11.98
N LYS A 723 -1.72 -26.20 -12.95
CA LYS A 723 -1.89 -27.64 -12.77
C LYS A 723 -0.58 -28.43 -12.89
N GLU A 724 0.51 -27.79 -13.28
CA GLU A 724 1.82 -28.45 -13.37
C GLU A 724 2.38 -28.72 -11.97
N SER A 725 3.05 -29.87 -11.81
CA SER A 725 3.73 -30.23 -10.56
C SER A 725 5.22 -30.48 -10.79
N ILE A 726 5.96 -30.75 -9.72
CA ILE A 726 7.37 -31.16 -9.79
C ILE A 726 7.59 -32.43 -10.63
N GLU A 727 6.57 -33.26 -10.83
CA GLU A 727 6.63 -34.42 -11.72
C GLU A 727 6.76 -34.01 -13.19
N ASP A 728 6.19 -32.86 -13.56
CA ASP A 728 6.28 -32.28 -14.90
C ASP A 728 7.67 -31.66 -15.19
N ALA A 729 8.51 -31.51 -14.16
CA ALA A 729 9.85 -30.93 -14.30
C ALA A 729 10.74 -31.71 -15.28
N GLY A 730 10.60 -33.04 -15.36
CA GLY A 730 11.41 -33.87 -16.27
C GLY A 730 12.92 -33.65 -16.12
N GLU A 731 13.59 -33.36 -17.25
CA GLU A 731 14.98 -32.92 -17.30
C GLU A 731 15.14 -31.42 -16.94
N PRO A 732 16.29 -30.99 -16.41
CA PRO A 732 16.57 -29.58 -16.15
C PRO A 732 16.32 -28.71 -17.40
N LEU A 733 15.79 -27.52 -17.19
CA LEU A 733 15.67 -26.51 -18.25
C LEU A 733 17.07 -26.09 -18.69
N GLU A 734 17.32 -26.19 -19.99
CA GLU A 734 18.46 -25.57 -20.64
C GLU A 734 17.95 -24.39 -21.47
N ILE A 735 18.43 -23.19 -21.17
CA ILE A 735 18.07 -21.97 -21.89
C ILE A 735 19.33 -21.29 -22.42
N LYS A 736 19.28 -20.89 -23.70
CA LYS A 736 20.29 -20.04 -24.34
C LYS A 736 19.71 -18.66 -24.56
N PHE A 737 20.44 -17.62 -24.18
CA PHE A 737 20.18 -16.22 -24.51
C PHE A 737 21.19 -15.79 -25.58
N TYR A 738 20.70 -15.53 -26.79
CA TYR A 738 21.55 -15.16 -27.92
C TYR A 738 21.99 -13.70 -27.82
N ASN A 739 23.18 -13.37 -28.34
CA ASN A 739 23.78 -12.04 -28.25
C ASN A 739 23.01 -10.95 -29.01
N ASP A 740 22.18 -11.33 -29.98
CA ASP A 740 21.23 -10.43 -30.64
C ASP A 740 19.99 -10.10 -29.79
N SER A 741 19.88 -10.65 -28.58
CA SER A 741 18.95 -10.16 -27.55
C SER A 741 19.35 -8.75 -27.14
N TYR A 742 18.36 -7.89 -26.90
CA TYR A 742 18.63 -6.51 -26.53
C TYR A 742 17.61 -5.94 -25.55
N LEU A 743 18.04 -4.92 -24.83
CA LEU A 743 17.22 -4.04 -23.99
C LEU A 743 17.37 -2.60 -24.49
N GLU A 744 16.31 -1.83 -24.42
CA GLU A 744 16.25 -0.41 -24.78
C GLU A 744 15.75 0.39 -23.58
N ILE A 745 16.52 1.38 -23.15
CA ILE A 745 16.12 2.31 -22.09
C ILE A 745 15.78 3.67 -22.70
N PRO A 746 14.61 4.25 -22.36
CA PRO A 746 14.26 5.60 -22.79
C PRO A 746 15.10 6.64 -22.04
N ILE A 747 15.58 7.64 -22.77
CA ILE A 747 16.35 8.76 -22.21
C ILE A 747 15.66 10.08 -22.55
N ALA A 748 15.59 10.98 -21.57
CA ALA A 748 15.13 12.34 -21.86
C ALA A 748 16.27 13.10 -22.56
N HIS A 749 15.91 13.84 -23.61
CA HIS A 749 16.80 14.79 -24.25
C HIS A 749 16.26 16.19 -23.89
N ASP A 750 17.07 16.99 -23.20
CA ASP A 750 16.77 18.42 -23.01
C ASP A 750 16.90 19.19 -24.34
#